data_AF-A0A962QG79-F1
#
_entry.id   AF-A0A962QG79-F1
#
_cell.length_a   1.000
_cell.length_b   1.000
_cell.length_c   1.000
_cell.angle_alpha   90.00
_cell.angle_beta   90.00
_cell.angle_gamma   90.00
#
_symmetry.space_group_name_H-M   'P 1'
#
loop_
_entity.id
_entity.type
_entity.pdbx_description
1 polymer ?
#
loop_
_entity_poly.entity_id
_entity_poly.type
_entity_poly.pdbx_seq_one_letter_code
_entity_poly.pdbx_strand_id
1 'polypeptide(L)'
;MCPRKLAPNERYHAFLIPTFETGRLAGLGMNPDDAPHATFSAWGENRPAPAQFPVYYRWFFRTGSQGDFEYLVRLLEPKPADSRVGRRDIDVQNPGSNISGIQNPELEGVLKLGGALLAPLSQEAEQEIAKWENWDQPYPHVFQQELAAFLNLADDYARLAAETANQHPDLPAEIQADPDPLITPPIYGRWHALRNRVLKEADGSNAPNNANWLHELNLDPRWRSAAGFGTDVIIANQEEYMDAAWDQVGEVLEANRQIRLAQLARMAAVSWYQKQVLPLQQISHDKILFMTAPVQKRVISQGITVFHRIKQSPVTPALSSAPLRRMLRPNGRLQKLSSFDERIHANNLITRVNDGVVTAAPPHVIPATLPSLDDLSQDVQPRDVPSWLLDLLKRYPFIPYLFLVLIFLLVIVLAISGAGAGAWAAAALAGAGLLWLYRTARRLITLSDQADSVSENGQTPAAVDAMPPSSDFVLTPELNVLTLDPANPPQPATPGATDNAQSSRFKTALKDSYTLLQNGLQVGVIPPVIPVNVAQLATDTLVRLNPAVTIPKWTLDKILLPAHILNLIGEKFVEAMAYPEFDIPMYKPLIDKSTELFVPNLNFIGQNTITLLKTNQPFIESYMVGLNHEFARELLWREYPTDQRGSYFRQFWDVSGFLSPTEDSEQRREELKDIPPIHRWSRFSRLGEHDHREQGLENEEELVLVI
;
A
#
# COMPACT_ATOMS: atom_id res chain seq x y z
N MET A 1 -19.02 36.17 35.40
CA MET A 1 -18.74 37.13 36.49
C MET A 1 -19.53 38.42 36.25
N CYS A 2 -20.19 38.98 37.27
CA CYS A 2 -20.85 40.28 37.16
C CYS A 2 -19.78 41.38 37.33
N PRO A 3 -19.56 42.26 36.34
CA PRO A 3 -18.55 43.31 36.46
C PRO A 3 -18.93 44.42 37.45
N ARG A 4 -20.17 44.40 37.97
CA ARG A 4 -20.69 45.40 38.89
C ARG A 4 -20.78 44.84 40.30
N LYS A 5 -20.04 45.45 41.24
CA LYS A 5 -20.17 45.18 42.67
C LYS A 5 -21.57 45.62 43.14
N LEU A 6 -22.38 44.66 43.55
CA LEU A 6 -23.73 44.90 44.04
C LEU A 6 -23.66 45.49 45.46
N ALA A 7 -24.57 46.42 45.78
CA ALA A 7 -24.67 46.96 47.13
C ALA A 7 -25.00 45.86 48.16
N PRO A 8 -24.39 45.88 49.36
CA PRO A 8 -24.64 44.87 50.39
C PRO A 8 -26.03 44.99 51.00
N ASN A 9 -26.62 43.86 51.43
CA ASN A 9 -27.95 43.77 52.06
C ASN A 9 -29.13 44.25 51.20
N GLU A 10 -28.93 44.37 49.89
CA GLU A 10 -29.88 44.91 48.94
C GLU A 10 -30.58 43.80 48.14
N ARG A 11 -31.80 44.06 47.69
CA ARG A 11 -32.64 43.10 46.97
C ARG A 11 -32.46 43.24 45.47
N TYR A 12 -32.15 42.14 44.78
CA TYR A 12 -31.96 42.13 43.33
C TYR A 12 -32.84 41.07 42.66
N HIS A 13 -33.20 41.33 41.42
CA HIS A 13 -33.68 40.31 40.49
C HIS A 13 -32.57 39.95 39.51
N ALA A 14 -32.31 38.66 39.37
CA ALA A 14 -31.44 38.15 38.33
C ALA A 14 -32.30 37.58 37.19
N PHE A 15 -31.84 37.85 35.97
CA PHE A 15 -32.45 37.40 34.74
C PHE A 15 -31.39 36.63 33.94
N LEU A 16 -31.67 35.36 33.66
CA LEU A 16 -30.89 34.57 32.72
C LEU A 16 -31.38 34.89 31.31
N ILE A 17 -30.51 35.49 30.53
CA ILE A 17 -30.77 35.90 29.14
C ILE A 17 -29.64 35.37 28.23
N PRO A 18 -29.92 35.13 26.94
CA PRO A 18 -28.94 34.58 26.02
C PRO A 18 -27.80 35.55 25.73
N THR A 19 -26.57 35.04 25.74
CA THR A 19 -25.35 35.80 25.39
C THR A 19 -25.14 35.91 23.88
N PHE A 20 -25.58 34.91 23.11
CA PHE A 20 -25.40 34.83 21.66
C PHE A 20 -26.72 35.07 20.91
N GLU A 21 -26.61 35.65 19.71
CA GLU A 21 -27.77 36.07 18.92
C GLU A 21 -28.62 34.88 18.47
N THR A 22 -28.00 33.76 18.11
CA THR A 22 -28.70 32.51 17.78
C THR A 22 -29.63 32.09 18.93
N GLY A 23 -29.16 32.22 20.18
CA GLY A 23 -29.96 31.97 21.37
C GLY A 23 -31.07 32.99 21.56
N ARG A 24 -30.81 34.28 21.33
CA ARG A 24 -31.83 35.34 21.43
C ARG A 24 -32.96 35.14 20.42
N LEU A 25 -32.63 34.84 19.17
CA LEU A 25 -33.60 34.59 18.10
C LEU A 25 -34.46 33.36 18.41
N ALA A 26 -33.82 32.25 18.80
CA ALA A 26 -34.52 31.03 19.21
C ALA A 26 -35.49 31.29 20.39
N GLY A 27 -35.03 32.01 21.42
CA GLY A 27 -35.85 32.33 22.58
C GLY A 27 -37.00 33.33 22.30
N LEU A 28 -36.91 34.11 21.22
CA LEU A 28 -37.99 35.00 20.75
C LEU A 28 -38.91 34.33 19.72
N GLY A 29 -38.67 33.06 19.36
CA GLY A 29 -39.43 32.34 18.34
C GLY A 29 -39.13 32.80 16.91
N MET A 30 -37.98 33.43 16.68
CA MET A 30 -37.47 33.82 15.37
C MET A 30 -36.50 32.77 14.80
N ASN A 31 -36.17 32.86 13.52
CA ASN A 31 -35.27 31.90 12.87
C ASN A 31 -33.82 32.06 13.38
N PRO A 32 -33.20 31.03 14.01
CA PRO A 32 -31.84 31.12 14.53
C PRO A 32 -30.77 31.30 13.44
N ASP A 33 -31.08 30.91 12.20
CA ASP A 33 -30.17 31.00 11.05
C ASP A 33 -29.93 32.45 10.56
N ASP A 34 -30.73 33.41 11.03
CA ASP A 34 -30.53 34.82 10.72
C ASP A 34 -29.32 35.42 11.48
N ALA A 35 -28.68 34.66 12.37
CA ALA A 35 -27.44 35.04 13.04
C ALA A 35 -26.21 34.80 12.12
N PRO A 36 -25.27 35.77 11.99
CA PRO A 36 -24.11 35.63 11.09
C PRO A 36 -23.18 34.43 11.37
N HIS A 37 -23.08 34.00 12.64
CA HIS A 37 -22.35 32.82 13.12
C HIS A 37 -22.76 32.51 14.57
N ALA A 38 -22.52 31.27 15.04
CA ALA A 38 -23.02 30.77 16.33
C ALA A 38 -22.56 31.56 17.57
N THR A 39 -21.37 32.17 17.52
CA THR A 39 -20.80 32.95 18.63
C THR A 39 -21.09 34.46 18.52
N PHE A 40 -21.91 34.89 17.55
CA PHE A 40 -22.22 36.30 17.38
C PHE A 40 -22.98 36.85 18.59
N SER A 41 -22.50 37.94 19.19
CA SER A 41 -23.02 38.46 20.46
C SER A 41 -24.46 38.99 20.34
N ALA A 42 -25.30 38.66 21.32
CA ALA A 42 -26.68 39.15 21.47
C ALA A 42 -26.76 40.66 21.86
N TRP A 43 -25.64 41.31 22.18
CA TRP A 43 -25.62 42.59 22.92
C TRP A 43 -25.23 43.88 22.13
N GLY A 44 -24.78 43.77 20.88
CA GLY A 44 -24.57 44.91 19.94
C GLY A 44 -25.84 45.51 19.30
N GLU A 45 -25.71 46.67 18.64
CA GLU A 45 -26.83 47.55 18.27
C GLU A 45 -27.45 47.32 16.87
N ASN A 46 -26.70 46.75 15.91
CA ASN A 46 -27.17 46.55 14.52
C ASN A 46 -28.00 45.27 14.34
N ARG A 47 -29.24 45.23 14.87
CA ARG A 47 -30.16 44.09 14.72
C ARG A 47 -31.64 44.46 14.89
N PRO A 48 -32.60 43.60 14.50
CA PRO A 48 -34.02 43.81 14.77
C PRO A 48 -34.33 43.71 16.27
N ALA A 49 -35.07 44.69 16.80
CA ALA A 49 -35.47 44.77 18.21
C ALA A 49 -34.28 44.58 19.19
N PRO A 50 -33.25 45.45 19.13
CA PRO A 50 -31.98 45.28 19.86
C PRO A 50 -32.14 45.31 21.39
N ALA A 51 -33.25 45.87 21.89
CA ALA A 51 -33.55 45.94 23.33
C ALA A 51 -34.43 44.78 23.84
N GLN A 52 -34.88 43.88 22.97
CA GLN A 52 -35.78 42.80 23.34
C GLN A 52 -35.01 41.49 23.55
N PHE A 53 -35.08 40.97 24.79
CA PHE A 53 -34.43 39.73 25.20
C PHE A 53 -35.43 38.76 25.81
N PRO A 54 -35.36 37.46 25.46
CA PRO A 54 -36.11 36.44 26.16
C PRO A 54 -35.45 36.19 27.51
N VAL A 55 -36.27 36.11 28.56
CA VAL A 55 -35.83 35.76 29.91
C VAL A 55 -36.11 34.27 30.12
N TYR A 56 -35.07 33.45 30.12
CA TYR A 56 -35.19 32.00 30.33
C TYR A 56 -35.50 31.66 31.77
N TYR A 57 -34.85 32.37 32.69
CA TYR A 57 -35.06 32.16 34.11
C TYR A 57 -34.98 33.49 34.85
N ARG A 58 -35.88 33.67 35.81
CA ARG A 58 -35.86 34.81 36.71
C ARG A 58 -35.83 34.30 38.13
N TRP A 59 -34.98 34.87 38.96
CA TRP A 59 -34.99 34.60 40.38
C TRP A 59 -34.71 35.86 41.16
N PHE A 60 -35.13 35.83 42.41
CA PHE A 60 -34.93 36.89 43.36
C PHE A 60 -33.83 36.47 44.33
N PHE A 61 -32.90 37.37 44.63
CA PHE A 61 -31.87 37.14 45.63
C PHE A 61 -31.57 38.43 46.39
N ARG A 62 -31.03 38.27 47.60
CA ARG A 62 -30.56 39.37 48.43
C ARG A 62 -29.07 39.19 48.65
N THR A 63 -28.30 40.27 48.50
CA THR A 63 -26.87 40.24 48.82
C THR A 63 -26.66 40.23 50.33
N GLY A 64 -25.66 39.51 50.82
CA GLY A 64 -25.21 39.58 52.22
C GLY A 64 -24.13 40.64 52.42
N SER A 65 -23.73 40.87 53.66
CA SER A 65 -22.53 41.65 54.01
C SER A 65 -21.24 40.83 54.00
N GLN A 66 -21.34 39.50 54.01
CA GLN A 66 -20.25 38.53 53.98
C GLN A 66 -20.65 37.31 53.13
N GLY A 67 -19.69 36.48 52.73
CA GLY A 67 -19.93 35.28 51.92
C GLY A 67 -20.02 35.54 50.41
N ASP A 68 -19.54 36.69 49.92
CA ASP A 68 -19.28 36.86 48.49
C ASP A 68 -17.99 36.12 48.10
N PHE A 69 -17.82 35.88 46.79
CA PHE A 69 -16.63 35.19 46.29
C PHE A 69 -15.34 35.92 46.69
N GLU A 70 -15.35 37.26 46.68
CA GLU A 70 -14.21 38.08 47.13
C GLU A 70 -13.87 37.80 48.60
N TYR A 71 -14.86 37.72 49.50
CA TYR A 71 -14.66 37.36 50.90
C TYR A 71 -14.12 35.94 51.07
N LEU A 72 -14.67 34.96 50.36
CA LEU A 72 -14.21 33.57 50.44
C LEU A 72 -12.77 33.42 49.95
N VAL A 73 -12.40 34.07 48.85
CA VAL A 73 -11.02 34.06 48.34
C VAL A 73 -10.07 34.77 49.29
N ARG A 74 -10.50 35.88 49.93
CA ARG A 74 -9.69 36.58 50.95
C ARG A 74 -9.48 35.76 52.22
N LEU A 75 -10.31 34.74 52.48
CA LEU A 75 -10.18 33.85 53.62
C LEU A 75 -9.13 32.76 53.38
N LEU A 76 -8.74 32.51 52.13
CA LEU A 76 -7.75 31.50 51.77
C LEU A 76 -6.36 31.94 52.24
N GLU A 77 -5.78 31.16 53.15
CA GLU A 77 -4.40 31.34 53.61
C GLU A 77 -3.48 30.31 52.95
N PRO A 78 -2.33 30.69 52.37
CA PRO A 78 -1.36 29.73 51.89
C PRO A 78 -0.76 28.99 53.08
N LYS A 79 -0.91 27.66 53.12
CA LYS A 79 -0.32 26.80 54.16
C LYS A 79 0.34 25.59 53.50
N PRO A 80 1.57 25.22 53.93
CA PRO A 80 2.18 23.99 53.46
C PRO A 80 1.33 22.79 53.88
N ALA A 81 1.17 21.82 52.98
CA ALA A 81 0.50 20.56 53.30
C ALA A 81 1.28 19.81 54.39
N ASP A 82 0.55 19.15 55.28
CA ASP A 82 1.13 18.22 56.26
C ASP A 82 1.79 17.06 55.51
N SER A 83 2.97 16.61 55.96
CA SER A 83 3.76 15.56 55.28
C SER A 83 3.02 14.22 55.16
N ARG A 84 1.99 14.00 55.99
CA ARG A 84 1.11 12.83 55.97
C ARG A 84 0.06 12.88 54.85
N VAL A 85 -0.22 14.05 54.28
CA VAL A 85 -1.17 14.18 53.17
C VAL A 85 -0.62 13.44 51.95
N GLY A 86 -1.46 12.59 51.37
CA GLY A 86 -1.12 11.73 50.23
C GLY A 86 -0.48 10.40 50.63
N ARG A 87 -0.21 10.13 51.91
CA ARG A 87 0.43 8.88 52.37
C ARG A 87 -0.42 8.20 53.43
N ARG A 88 -0.63 6.90 53.30
CA ARG A 88 -1.35 6.07 54.28
C ARG A 88 -0.51 4.89 54.72
N ASP A 89 -0.63 4.52 55.98
CA ASP A 89 0.08 3.37 56.52
C ASP A 89 -0.62 2.09 56.04
N ILE A 90 0.16 1.18 55.46
CA ILE A 90 -0.27 -0.17 55.10
C ILE A 90 0.49 -1.18 55.94
N ASP A 91 -0.25 -2.06 56.62
CA ASP A 91 0.32 -3.19 57.35
C ASP A 91 0.85 -4.24 56.36
N VAL A 92 2.13 -4.56 56.49
CA VAL A 92 2.84 -5.53 55.63
C VAL A 92 3.34 -6.75 56.40
N GLN A 93 2.95 -6.89 57.67
CA GLN A 93 3.35 -8.03 58.51
C GLN A 93 2.68 -9.33 58.08
N ASN A 94 1.45 -9.23 57.55
CA ASN A 94 0.64 -10.39 57.14
C ASN A 94 0.07 -10.15 55.73
N PRO A 95 0.87 -10.28 54.67
CA PRO A 95 0.43 -10.04 53.29
C PRO A 95 -0.58 -11.09 52.78
N GLY A 96 -0.73 -12.21 53.49
CA GLY A 96 -1.58 -13.34 53.10
C GLY A 96 -0.90 -14.29 52.11
N SER A 97 -1.66 -15.24 51.56
CA SER A 97 -1.18 -16.24 50.58
C SER A 97 0.01 -17.09 51.05
N ASN A 98 0.15 -17.28 52.36
CA ASN A 98 1.25 -18.03 53.00
C ASN A 98 2.66 -17.49 52.66
N ILE A 99 2.77 -16.21 52.32
CA ILE A 99 4.04 -15.50 52.09
C ILE A 99 4.49 -14.83 53.40
N SER A 100 5.80 -14.81 53.66
CA SER A 100 6.38 -14.14 54.81
C SER A 100 6.21 -12.63 54.71
N GLY A 101 5.68 -11.97 55.73
CA GLY A 101 5.58 -10.50 55.77
C GLY A 101 6.92 -9.79 55.90
N ILE A 102 6.91 -8.47 55.72
CA ILE A 102 8.09 -7.61 55.86
C ILE A 102 8.31 -7.31 57.35
N GLN A 103 9.24 -8.04 57.97
CA GLN A 103 9.52 -7.96 59.42
C GLN A 103 10.76 -7.11 59.74
N ASN A 104 10.86 -5.90 59.17
CA ASN A 104 11.93 -4.96 59.53
C ASN A 104 11.54 -4.14 60.77
N PRO A 105 12.29 -4.22 61.90
CA PRO A 105 12.00 -3.44 63.11
C PRO A 105 11.98 -1.92 62.88
N GLU A 106 12.74 -1.40 61.93
CA GLU A 106 12.83 0.05 61.65
C GLU A 106 11.56 0.60 60.98
N LEU A 107 10.81 -0.25 60.30
CA LEU A 107 9.57 0.10 59.60
C LEU A 107 8.34 -0.03 60.50
N GLU A 108 8.50 -0.59 61.71
CA GLU A 108 7.39 -0.91 62.62
C GLU A 108 6.30 -1.79 61.98
N GLY A 109 6.66 -2.56 60.95
CA GLY A 109 5.72 -3.41 60.19
C GLY A 109 4.79 -2.67 59.23
N VAL A 110 5.04 -1.39 58.95
CA VAL A 110 4.21 -0.59 58.03
C VAL A 110 5.03 -0.03 56.87
N LEU A 111 4.40 0.04 55.69
CA LEU A 111 4.86 0.86 54.57
C LEU A 111 3.94 2.07 54.38
N LYS A 112 4.44 3.11 53.71
CA LYS A 112 3.64 4.29 53.36
C LYS A 112 3.12 4.14 51.93
N LEU A 113 1.84 3.80 51.79
CA LEU A 113 1.13 3.77 50.52
C LEU A 113 0.81 5.21 50.07
N GLY A 114 1.38 5.61 48.93
CA GLY A 114 1.06 6.89 48.30
C GLY A 114 -0.28 6.88 47.56
N GLY A 115 -0.96 8.02 47.50
CA GLY A 115 -2.04 8.29 46.54
C GLY A 115 -1.53 8.88 45.22
N ALA A 116 -2.46 9.37 44.40
CA ALA A 116 -2.15 10.05 43.13
C ALA A 116 -1.48 11.42 43.35
N LEU A 117 -1.75 12.07 44.48
CA LEU A 117 -1.13 13.33 44.89
C LEU A 117 -0.43 13.18 46.24
N LEU A 118 0.73 13.79 46.37
CA LEU A 118 1.58 13.77 47.57
C LEU A 118 1.87 15.19 48.06
N ALA A 119 1.98 15.37 49.37
CA ALA A 119 2.52 16.62 49.90
C ALA A 119 4.00 16.78 49.49
N PRO A 120 4.41 17.96 48.98
CA PRO A 120 5.82 18.28 48.80
C PRO A 120 6.51 18.27 50.16
N LEU A 121 7.69 17.64 50.22
CA LEU A 121 8.42 17.41 51.46
C LEU A 121 9.56 18.42 51.62
N SER A 122 9.92 18.74 52.87
CA SER A 122 11.20 19.38 53.16
C SER A 122 12.32 18.34 53.13
N GLN A 123 13.57 18.78 52.99
CA GLN A 123 14.73 17.87 52.97
C GLN A 123 14.82 17.01 54.24
N GLU A 124 14.44 17.54 55.40
CA GLU A 124 14.42 16.75 56.64
C GLU A 124 13.35 15.64 56.58
N ALA A 125 12.16 15.95 56.06
CA ALA A 125 11.08 14.99 55.92
C ALA A 125 11.39 13.91 54.86
N GLU A 126 12.11 14.26 53.79
CA GLU A 126 12.61 13.29 52.80
C GLU A 126 13.57 12.27 53.41
N GLN A 127 14.49 12.72 54.28
CA GLN A 127 15.42 11.82 54.97
C GLN A 127 14.71 10.89 55.94
N GLU A 128 13.68 11.38 56.65
CA GLU A 128 12.85 10.54 57.50
C GLU A 128 12.10 9.48 56.69
N ILE A 129 11.62 9.86 55.49
CA ILE A 129 10.81 8.99 54.65
C ILE A 129 11.66 7.98 53.86
N ALA A 130 12.93 8.28 53.63
CA ALA A 130 13.87 7.43 52.90
C ALA A 130 13.97 5.99 53.46
N LYS A 131 13.70 5.77 54.75
CA LYS A 131 13.67 4.42 55.32
C LYS A 131 12.52 3.56 54.77
N TRP A 132 11.35 4.14 54.54
CA TRP A 132 10.21 3.44 53.93
C TRP A 132 10.35 3.33 52.42
N GLU A 133 11.04 4.27 51.76
CA GLU A 133 11.29 4.19 50.32
C GLU A 133 12.34 3.13 49.97
N ASN A 134 13.39 3.00 50.79
CA ASN A 134 14.49 2.03 50.57
C ASN A 134 14.29 0.72 51.36
N TRP A 135 13.04 0.35 51.64
CA TRP A 135 12.70 -0.83 52.43
C TRP A 135 13.19 -2.15 51.80
N ASP A 136 13.39 -2.15 50.49
CA ASP A 136 13.75 -3.32 49.67
C ASP A 136 15.26 -3.52 49.51
N GLN A 137 16.09 -2.73 50.20
CA GLN A 137 17.54 -2.82 50.13
C GLN A 137 18.11 -3.78 51.21
N PRO A 138 19.04 -4.70 50.87
CA PRO A 138 19.56 -4.97 49.52
C PRO A 138 18.55 -5.70 48.62
N TYR A 139 18.46 -5.25 47.36
CA TYR A 139 17.54 -5.80 46.37
C TYR A 139 18.06 -7.10 45.71
N PRO A 140 17.23 -8.13 45.50
CA PRO A 140 15.82 -8.25 45.91
C PRO A 140 15.67 -8.70 47.37
N HIS A 141 14.73 -8.08 48.10
CA HIS A 141 14.38 -8.44 49.48
C HIS A 141 13.73 -9.83 49.55
N VAL A 142 13.79 -10.51 50.70
CA VAL A 142 13.23 -11.89 50.89
C VAL A 142 11.75 -11.94 50.49
N PHE A 143 10.95 -10.98 50.94
CA PHE A 143 9.55 -10.82 50.52
C PHE A 143 9.40 -10.77 48.98
N GLN A 144 10.26 -10.03 48.27
CA GLN A 144 10.18 -9.92 46.81
C GLN A 144 10.58 -11.23 46.13
N GLN A 145 11.51 -11.99 46.71
CA GLN A 145 11.90 -13.32 46.20
C GLN A 145 10.75 -14.32 46.35
N GLU A 146 10.14 -14.41 47.54
CA GLU A 146 8.99 -15.28 47.81
C GLU A 146 7.78 -14.89 46.95
N LEU A 147 7.46 -13.59 46.85
CA LEU A 147 6.37 -13.10 46.00
C LEU A 147 6.63 -13.38 44.53
N ALA A 148 7.86 -13.19 44.04
CA ALA A 148 8.22 -13.52 42.66
C ALA A 148 8.04 -15.02 42.37
N ALA A 149 8.50 -15.88 43.28
CA ALA A 149 8.31 -17.32 43.17
C ALA A 149 6.82 -17.70 43.15
N PHE A 150 6.02 -17.09 44.04
CA PHE A 150 4.58 -17.32 44.08
C PHE A 150 3.86 -16.84 42.81
N LEU A 151 4.22 -15.67 42.26
CA LEU A 151 3.66 -15.19 40.99
C LEU A 151 4.02 -16.10 39.81
N ASN A 152 5.24 -16.61 39.78
CA ASN A 152 5.75 -17.47 38.73
C ASN A 152 5.10 -18.87 38.72
N LEU A 153 4.49 -19.31 39.83
CA LEU A 153 3.77 -20.59 39.90
C LEU A 153 2.68 -20.73 38.83
N ALA A 154 2.04 -19.64 38.39
CA ALA A 154 1.07 -19.70 37.29
C ALA A 154 1.68 -20.23 35.98
N ASP A 155 2.91 -19.83 35.68
CA ASP A 155 3.64 -20.30 34.49
C ASP A 155 4.26 -21.69 34.73
N ASP A 156 4.63 -22.00 35.97
CA ASP A 156 5.18 -23.32 36.33
C ASP A 156 4.10 -24.41 36.28
N TYR A 157 2.87 -24.15 36.74
CA TYR A 157 1.74 -25.09 36.64
C TYR A 157 1.31 -25.39 35.20
N ALA A 158 1.63 -24.51 34.24
CA ALA A 158 1.39 -24.77 32.82
C ALA A 158 2.38 -25.80 32.23
N ARG A 159 3.51 -26.07 32.91
CA ARG A 159 4.61 -26.91 32.39
C ARG A 159 4.92 -28.11 33.28
N LEU A 160 4.70 -28.00 34.58
CA LEU A 160 5.07 -28.97 35.61
C LEU A 160 3.84 -29.42 36.39
N ALA A 161 3.92 -30.60 37.02
CA ALA A 161 2.91 -31.02 37.99
C ALA A 161 2.97 -30.13 39.24
N ALA A 162 1.81 -29.92 39.89
CA ALA A 162 1.68 -29.03 41.04
C ALA A 162 2.66 -29.36 42.17
N GLU A 163 2.77 -30.64 42.54
CA GLU A 163 3.72 -31.10 43.57
C GLU A 163 5.18 -30.72 43.27
N THR A 164 5.60 -30.77 42.01
CA THR A 164 6.97 -30.40 41.62
C THR A 164 7.16 -28.88 41.57
N ALA A 165 6.15 -28.15 41.10
CA ALA A 165 6.19 -26.69 41.05
C ALA A 165 6.21 -26.07 42.46
N ASN A 166 5.45 -26.65 43.40
CA ASN A 166 5.37 -26.19 44.78
C ASN A 166 6.68 -26.39 45.57
N GLN A 167 7.54 -27.34 45.15
CA GLN A 167 8.84 -27.61 45.77
C GLN A 167 9.94 -26.57 45.43
N HIS A 168 9.60 -25.41 44.88
CA HIS A 168 10.57 -24.36 44.56
C HIS A 168 11.26 -23.82 45.84
N PRO A 169 12.61 -23.67 45.86
CA PRO A 169 13.35 -23.32 47.07
C PRO A 169 13.00 -21.95 47.66
N ASP A 170 12.64 -20.99 46.81
CA ASP A 170 12.27 -19.64 47.21
C ASP A 170 10.81 -19.53 47.71
N LEU A 171 10.03 -20.62 47.73
CA LEU A 171 8.67 -20.62 48.29
C LEU A 171 8.69 -20.96 49.80
N PRO A 172 7.78 -20.39 50.60
CA PRO A 172 7.60 -20.79 52.00
C PRO A 172 7.25 -22.27 52.18
N ALA A 173 7.67 -22.85 53.31
CA ALA A 173 7.46 -24.28 53.62
C ALA A 173 5.98 -24.69 53.63
N GLU A 174 5.08 -23.78 53.98
CA GLU A 174 3.63 -23.99 53.96
C GLU A 174 3.11 -24.26 52.54
N ILE A 175 3.66 -23.58 51.54
CA ILE A 175 3.33 -23.78 50.11
C ILE A 175 3.98 -25.06 49.58
N GLN A 176 5.24 -25.31 49.97
CA GLN A 176 5.97 -26.51 49.54
C GLN A 176 5.30 -27.81 50.02
N ALA A 177 4.58 -27.76 51.13
CA ALA A 177 3.86 -28.90 51.70
C ALA A 177 2.50 -29.16 51.03
N ASP A 178 1.98 -28.23 50.22
CA ASP A 178 0.68 -28.36 49.57
C ASP A 178 0.82 -29.18 48.26
N PRO A 179 0.08 -30.28 48.08
CA PRO A 179 0.10 -31.04 46.83
C PRO A 179 -0.71 -30.40 45.69
N ASP A 180 -1.62 -29.47 46.01
CA ASP A 180 -2.59 -28.92 45.06
C ASP A 180 -2.05 -27.65 44.36
N PRO A 181 -2.53 -27.35 43.14
CA PRO A 181 -2.20 -26.10 42.47
C PRO A 181 -2.87 -24.91 43.15
N LEU A 182 -2.10 -23.87 43.46
CA LEU A 182 -2.57 -22.66 44.12
C LEU A 182 -3.07 -21.61 43.11
N ILE A 183 -4.05 -20.81 43.52
CA ILE A 183 -4.49 -19.65 42.74
C ILE A 183 -3.53 -18.50 43.03
N THR A 184 -2.73 -18.13 42.02
CA THR A 184 -1.78 -17.03 42.14
C THR A 184 -2.41 -15.72 41.67
N PRO A 185 -2.02 -14.58 42.25
CA PRO A 185 -2.48 -13.28 41.79
C PRO A 185 -1.83 -12.93 40.44
N PRO A 186 -2.47 -12.08 39.63
CA PRO A 186 -1.99 -11.79 38.28
C PRO A 186 -0.67 -11.01 38.29
N ILE A 187 0.14 -11.20 37.24
CA ILE A 187 1.24 -10.29 36.93
C ILE A 187 0.67 -9.15 36.09
N TYR A 188 0.51 -7.99 36.71
CA TYR A 188 0.05 -6.78 36.03
C TYR A 188 1.06 -6.37 34.95
N GLY A 189 0.57 -6.02 33.76
CA GLY A 189 1.42 -5.65 32.61
C GLY A 189 2.07 -6.82 31.85
N ARG A 190 1.78 -8.08 32.18
CA ARG A 190 2.41 -9.26 31.53
C ARG A 190 2.31 -9.31 30.01
N TRP A 191 1.17 -8.90 29.44
CA TRP A 191 0.95 -8.90 27.99
C TRP A 191 1.64 -7.73 27.31
N HIS A 192 1.58 -6.54 27.92
CA HIS A 192 2.25 -5.35 27.43
C HIS A 192 3.76 -5.56 27.36
N ALA A 193 4.36 -6.12 28.42
CA ALA A 193 5.79 -6.42 28.51
C ALA A 193 6.20 -7.74 27.81
N LEU A 194 5.24 -8.55 27.34
CA LEU A 194 5.45 -9.91 26.81
C LEU A 194 6.26 -10.80 27.76
N ARG A 195 5.92 -10.77 29.05
CA ARG A 195 6.60 -11.52 30.11
C ARG A 195 5.61 -12.14 31.09
N ASN A 196 5.67 -13.47 31.19
CA ASN A 196 4.84 -14.25 32.11
C ASN A 196 5.51 -14.52 33.47
N ARG A 197 6.71 -13.97 33.70
CA ARG A 197 7.52 -14.22 34.89
C ARG A 197 8.24 -12.96 35.37
N VAL A 198 8.58 -12.94 36.65
CA VAL A 198 9.36 -11.90 37.34
C VAL A 198 10.58 -12.50 38.06
N LEU A 199 11.69 -11.75 38.12
CA LEU A 199 13.03 -12.07 38.66
C LEU A 199 13.75 -13.27 38.03
N LYS A 200 13.05 -14.38 37.79
CA LYS A 200 13.59 -15.65 37.31
C LYS A 200 12.90 -16.06 36.02
N GLU A 201 13.71 -16.48 35.06
CA GLU A 201 13.24 -17.08 33.81
C GLU A 201 12.86 -18.56 34.01
N ALA A 202 12.24 -19.16 33.00
CA ALA A 202 11.77 -20.55 33.03
C ALA A 202 12.90 -21.59 33.19
N ASP A 203 14.14 -21.22 32.87
CA ASP A 203 15.34 -22.04 33.02
C ASP A 203 16.04 -21.82 34.39
N GLY A 204 15.48 -20.98 35.26
CA GLY A 204 16.06 -20.63 36.56
C GLY A 204 17.12 -19.52 36.50
N SER A 205 17.45 -19.01 35.31
CA SER A 205 18.34 -17.86 35.16
C SER A 205 17.69 -16.57 35.64
N ASN A 206 18.51 -15.56 36.01
CA ASN A 206 17.99 -14.26 36.39
C ASN A 206 17.47 -13.50 35.15
N ALA A 207 16.32 -12.84 35.30
CA ALA A 207 15.75 -12.03 34.25
C ALA A 207 16.70 -10.87 33.86
N PRO A 208 16.80 -10.53 32.56
CA PRO A 208 17.62 -9.40 32.11
C PRO A 208 16.98 -8.10 32.62
N ASN A 209 17.77 -7.33 33.39
CA ASN A 209 17.34 -6.15 34.15
C ASN A 209 16.16 -6.42 35.09
N ASN A 210 16.47 -6.84 36.31
CA ASN A 210 15.51 -7.15 37.37
C ASN A 210 14.97 -5.92 38.11
N ALA A 211 15.39 -4.71 37.76
CA ALA A 211 14.94 -3.44 38.35
C ALA A 211 14.24 -2.57 37.29
N ASN A 212 13.29 -3.16 36.57
CA ASN A 212 12.45 -2.45 35.61
C ASN A 212 11.05 -2.21 36.18
N TRP A 213 10.27 -1.36 35.50
CA TRP A 213 8.91 -1.02 35.91
C TRP A 213 8.01 -2.23 36.18
N LEU A 214 8.15 -3.35 35.43
CA LEU A 214 7.32 -4.54 35.60
C LEU A 214 7.60 -5.23 36.95
N HIS A 215 8.89 -5.30 37.33
CA HIS A 215 9.29 -5.87 38.61
C HIS A 215 8.90 -4.93 39.76
N GLU A 216 9.20 -3.63 39.64
CA GLU A 216 8.84 -2.63 40.66
C GLU A 216 7.33 -2.62 40.94
N LEU A 217 6.51 -2.60 39.88
CA LEU A 217 5.05 -2.60 39.99
C LEU A 217 4.49 -3.85 40.67
N ASN A 218 5.05 -5.03 40.37
CA ASN A 218 4.50 -6.29 40.85
C ASN A 218 5.08 -6.75 42.20
N LEU A 219 6.32 -6.36 42.53
CA LEU A 219 7.05 -6.80 43.71
C LEU A 219 6.99 -5.81 44.87
N ASP A 220 6.70 -4.52 44.62
CA ASP A 220 6.40 -3.56 45.69
C ASP A 220 4.90 -3.63 46.06
N PRO A 221 4.54 -3.93 47.33
CA PRO A 221 3.16 -3.96 47.78
C PRO A 221 2.39 -2.66 47.52
N ARG A 222 3.07 -1.51 47.55
CA ARG A 222 2.46 -0.18 47.37
C ARG A 222 1.95 -0.01 45.95
N TRP A 223 2.80 -0.28 44.97
CA TRP A 223 2.49 -0.18 43.54
C TRP A 223 1.52 -1.27 43.10
N ARG A 224 1.67 -2.48 43.64
CA ARG A 224 0.71 -3.58 43.40
C ARG A 224 -0.69 -3.25 43.92
N SER A 225 -0.78 -2.57 45.07
CA SER A 225 -2.07 -2.08 45.60
C SER A 225 -2.69 -1.02 44.70
N ALA A 226 -1.90 -0.08 44.20
CA ALA A 226 -2.36 0.93 43.24
C ALA A 226 -2.91 0.29 41.94
N ALA A 227 -2.22 -0.71 41.39
CA ALA A 227 -2.72 -1.49 40.27
C ALA A 227 -4.02 -2.24 40.63
N GLY A 228 -4.14 -2.78 41.84
CA GLY A 228 -5.37 -3.37 42.36
C GLY A 228 -6.55 -2.39 42.40
N PHE A 229 -6.33 -1.12 42.76
CA PHE A 229 -7.38 -0.09 42.71
C PHE A 229 -7.88 0.14 41.27
N GLY A 230 -6.99 0.01 40.28
CA GLY A 230 -7.36 0.04 38.86
C GLY A 230 -8.25 -1.15 38.49
N THR A 231 -7.79 -2.37 38.79
CA THR A 231 -8.56 -3.61 38.57
C THR A 231 -9.99 -3.50 39.11
N ASP A 232 -10.10 -3.05 40.35
CA ASP A 232 -11.35 -2.85 41.07
C ASP A 232 -12.32 -1.86 40.37
N VAL A 233 -11.80 -0.80 39.75
CA VAL A 233 -12.60 0.19 39.01
C VAL A 233 -13.17 -0.42 37.74
N ILE A 234 -12.43 -1.29 37.06
CA ILE A 234 -12.94 -2.01 35.89
C ILE A 234 -14.02 -2.99 36.31
N ILE A 235 -13.78 -3.81 37.34
CA ILE A 235 -14.77 -4.78 37.84
C ILE A 235 -16.09 -4.10 38.19
N ALA A 236 -16.04 -2.93 38.85
CA ALA A 236 -17.24 -2.19 39.23
C ALA A 236 -18.06 -1.67 38.05
N ASN A 237 -17.42 -1.34 36.92
CA ASN A 237 -18.04 -0.69 35.76
C ASN A 237 -17.92 -1.52 34.46
N GLN A 238 -17.71 -2.83 34.59
CA GLN A 238 -17.35 -3.70 33.48
C GLN A 238 -18.39 -3.69 32.34
N GLU A 239 -19.69 -3.61 32.66
CA GLU A 239 -20.74 -3.63 31.63
C GLU A 239 -20.74 -2.34 30.81
N GLU A 240 -20.57 -1.18 31.45
CA GLU A 240 -20.54 0.11 30.76
C GLU A 240 -19.34 0.22 29.81
N TYR A 241 -18.15 -0.19 30.27
CA TYR A 241 -16.96 -0.19 29.43
C TYR A 241 -17.04 -1.22 28.29
N MET A 242 -17.65 -2.38 28.53
CA MET A 242 -17.83 -3.39 27.48
C MET A 242 -18.83 -2.94 26.42
N ASP A 243 -19.95 -2.33 26.81
CA ASP A 243 -20.93 -1.79 25.87
C ASP A 243 -20.29 -0.72 24.98
N ALA A 244 -19.57 0.23 25.59
CA ALA A 244 -18.85 1.26 24.84
C ALA A 244 -17.72 0.69 23.96
N ALA A 245 -17.08 -0.42 24.35
CA ALA A 245 -16.10 -1.10 23.51
C ALA A 245 -16.73 -1.77 22.28
N TRP A 246 -17.93 -2.34 22.41
CA TRP A 246 -18.64 -2.98 21.30
C TRP A 246 -19.13 -1.97 20.26
N ASP A 247 -19.58 -0.80 20.71
CA ASP A 247 -19.99 0.31 19.83
C ASP A 247 -18.84 0.75 18.89
N GLN A 248 -17.59 0.61 19.31
CA GLN A 248 -16.42 0.98 18.50
C GLN A 248 -16.03 -0.08 17.45
N VAL A 249 -16.39 -1.36 17.63
CA VAL A 249 -15.83 -2.48 16.83
C VAL A 249 -16.72 -3.01 15.71
N GLY A 250 -17.94 -2.49 15.56
CA GLY A 250 -18.93 -3.01 14.61
C GLY A 250 -18.41 -3.34 13.20
N GLU A 251 -17.66 -2.42 12.57
CA GLU A 251 -17.11 -2.64 11.22
C GLU A 251 -15.94 -3.65 11.19
N VAL A 252 -15.17 -3.75 12.28
CA VAL A 252 -14.00 -4.64 12.40
C VAL A 252 -14.40 -6.11 12.44
N LEU A 253 -15.56 -6.45 13.02
CA LEU A 253 -16.02 -7.85 13.07
C LEU A 253 -16.37 -8.40 11.69
N GLU A 254 -17.04 -7.61 10.86
CA GLU A 254 -17.37 -8.01 9.49
C GLU A 254 -16.10 -8.08 8.63
N ALA A 255 -15.15 -7.16 8.83
CA ALA A 255 -13.81 -7.26 8.25
C ALA A 255 -13.10 -8.56 8.64
N ASN A 256 -13.07 -8.91 9.92
CA ASN A 256 -12.44 -10.15 10.41
C ASN A 256 -13.12 -11.40 9.89
N ARG A 257 -14.44 -11.39 9.75
CA ARG A 257 -15.18 -12.47 9.10
C ARG A 257 -14.72 -12.66 7.64
N GLN A 258 -14.57 -11.57 6.89
CA GLN A 258 -14.07 -11.63 5.50
C GLN A 258 -12.63 -12.14 5.44
N ILE A 259 -11.76 -11.70 6.36
CA ILE A 259 -10.38 -12.20 6.47
C ILE A 259 -10.35 -13.70 6.75
N ARG A 260 -11.14 -14.19 7.72
CA ARG A 260 -11.23 -15.63 8.04
C ARG A 260 -11.64 -16.47 6.83
N LEU A 261 -12.68 -16.04 6.11
CA LEU A 261 -13.12 -16.71 4.89
C LEU A 261 -12.04 -16.68 3.80
N ALA A 262 -11.32 -15.57 3.66
CA ALA A 262 -10.23 -15.43 2.71
C ALA A 262 -9.00 -16.28 3.09
N GLN A 263 -8.71 -16.47 4.38
CA GLN A 263 -7.66 -17.38 4.84
C GLN A 263 -7.98 -18.82 4.47
N LEU A 264 -9.23 -19.26 4.69
CA LEU A 264 -9.70 -20.57 4.25
C LEU A 264 -9.58 -20.73 2.73
N ALA A 265 -10.06 -19.72 1.97
CA ALA A 265 -9.95 -19.70 0.51
C ALA A 265 -8.48 -19.75 0.05
N ARG A 266 -7.57 -19.03 0.72
CA ARG A 266 -6.13 -19.05 0.46
C ARG A 266 -5.55 -20.45 0.66
N MET A 267 -5.83 -21.10 1.78
CA MET A 267 -5.30 -22.44 2.07
C MET A 267 -5.78 -23.46 1.03
N ALA A 268 -7.07 -23.44 0.68
CA ALA A 268 -7.63 -24.29 -0.36
C ALA A 268 -7.01 -24.02 -1.74
N ALA A 269 -6.93 -22.76 -2.15
CA ALA A 269 -6.39 -22.35 -3.44
C ALA A 269 -4.88 -22.64 -3.56
N VAL A 270 -4.09 -22.44 -2.50
CA VAL A 270 -2.66 -22.81 -2.47
C VAL A 270 -2.48 -24.31 -2.67
N SER A 271 -3.29 -25.14 -2.00
CA SER A 271 -3.24 -26.59 -2.18
C SER A 271 -3.51 -27.01 -3.63
N TRP A 272 -4.52 -26.42 -4.26
CA TRP A 272 -4.85 -26.67 -5.67
C TRP A 272 -3.78 -26.15 -6.62
N TYR A 273 -3.26 -24.95 -6.35
CA TYR A 273 -2.20 -24.34 -7.16
C TYR A 273 -0.93 -25.20 -7.14
N GLN A 274 -0.51 -25.69 -5.97
CA GLN A 274 0.66 -26.55 -5.84
C GLN A 274 0.46 -27.95 -6.43
N LYS A 275 -0.71 -28.56 -6.22
CA LYS A 275 -0.97 -29.94 -6.68
C LYS A 275 -1.33 -30.04 -8.16
N GLN A 276 -2.01 -29.04 -8.72
CA GLN A 276 -2.61 -29.12 -10.06
C GLN A 276 -2.04 -28.10 -11.04
N VAL A 277 -1.67 -26.89 -10.60
CA VAL A 277 -1.27 -25.83 -11.54
C VAL A 277 0.25 -25.83 -11.78
N LEU A 278 1.07 -25.89 -10.72
CA LEU A 278 2.53 -25.91 -10.86
C LEU A 278 3.05 -27.11 -11.66
N PRO A 279 2.57 -28.36 -11.47
CA PRO A 279 3.04 -29.50 -12.25
C PRO A 279 2.74 -29.38 -13.75
N LEU A 280 1.72 -28.61 -14.16
CA LEU A 280 1.43 -28.37 -15.58
C LEU A 280 2.56 -27.60 -16.28
N GLN A 281 3.36 -26.82 -15.55
CA GLN A 281 4.52 -26.12 -16.10
C GLN A 281 5.60 -27.08 -16.58
N GLN A 282 5.77 -28.20 -15.88
CA GLN A 282 6.71 -29.25 -16.27
C GLN A 282 6.23 -30.03 -17.50
N ILE A 283 4.92 -30.07 -17.74
CA ILE A 283 4.33 -30.77 -18.88
C ILE A 283 4.38 -29.89 -20.15
N SER A 284 3.90 -28.64 -20.08
CA SER A 284 3.89 -27.73 -21.24
C SER A 284 3.55 -26.28 -20.86
N HIS A 285 4.37 -25.34 -21.32
CA HIS A 285 4.16 -23.91 -21.14
C HIS A 285 2.93 -23.39 -21.92
N ASP A 286 2.68 -23.91 -23.12
CA ASP A 286 1.52 -23.51 -23.94
C ASP A 286 0.21 -23.79 -23.20
N LYS A 287 0.09 -24.94 -22.54
CA LYS A 287 -1.13 -25.33 -21.81
C LYS A 287 -1.46 -24.38 -20.66
N ILE A 288 -0.44 -23.79 -20.03
CA ILE A 288 -0.64 -22.73 -19.03
C ILE A 288 -1.27 -21.50 -19.68
N LEU A 289 -0.74 -21.05 -20.83
CA LEU A 289 -1.31 -19.91 -21.55
C LEU A 289 -2.72 -20.21 -22.06
N PHE A 290 -3.01 -21.44 -22.49
CA PHE A 290 -4.37 -21.88 -22.82
C PHE A 290 -5.29 -21.78 -21.59
N MET A 291 -4.91 -22.36 -20.45
CA MET A 291 -5.74 -22.37 -19.25
C MET A 291 -6.00 -20.96 -18.70
N THR A 292 -4.97 -20.13 -18.66
CA THR A 292 -4.98 -18.78 -18.08
C THR A 292 -5.54 -17.70 -19.00
N ALA A 293 -5.96 -18.02 -20.23
CA ALA A 293 -6.46 -17.04 -21.20
C ALA A 293 -7.51 -16.05 -20.64
N PRO A 294 -8.49 -16.45 -19.80
CA PRO A 294 -9.48 -15.51 -19.26
C PRO A 294 -8.87 -14.40 -18.39
N VAL A 295 -7.72 -14.66 -17.74
CA VAL A 295 -7.08 -13.72 -16.80
C VAL A 295 -5.91 -12.95 -17.42
N GLN A 296 -5.44 -13.32 -18.61
CA GLN A 296 -4.29 -12.69 -19.29
C GLN A 296 -4.44 -11.19 -19.56
N LYS A 297 -5.68 -10.66 -19.59
CA LYS A 297 -5.94 -9.21 -19.71
C LYS A 297 -5.60 -8.43 -18.43
N ARG A 298 -5.56 -9.10 -17.28
CA ARG A 298 -5.28 -8.50 -15.96
C ARG A 298 -3.88 -8.82 -15.45
N VAL A 299 -3.23 -9.83 -16.02
CA VAL A 299 -1.86 -10.20 -15.70
C VAL A 299 -0.90 -9.37 -16.54
N ILE A 300 -0.04 -8.60 -15.88
CA ILE A 300 1.04 -7.83 -16.51
C ILE A 300 2.29 -8.70 -16.59
N SER A 301 3.14 -8.58 -17.60
CA SER A 301 4.48 -9.17 -17.70
C SER A 301 5.38 -8.15 -18.39
N GLN A 302 6.51 -7.79 -17.76
CA GLN A 302 7.44 -6.77 -18.25
C GLN A 302 6.72 -5.47 -18.73
N GLY A 303 5.88 -4.88 -17.87
CA GLY A 303 5.24 -3.57 -18.13
C GLY A 303 3.94 -3.57 -18.95
N ILE A 304 3.61 -4.63 -19.69
CA ILE A 304 2.36 -4.73 -20.49
C ILE A 304 1.58 -5.99 -20.13
N THR A 305 0.29 -6.07 -20.50
CA THR A 305 -0.51 -7.28 -20.22
C THR A 305 -0.08 -8.46 -21.09
N VAL A 306 -0.19 -9.68 -20.56
CA VAL A 306 0.12 -10.91 -21.30
C VAL A 306 -0.76 -11.01 -22.55
N PHE A 307 -2.04 -10.62 -22.44
CA PHE A 307 -2.95 -10.55 -23.58
C PHE A 307 -2.47 -9.57 -24.67
N HIS A 308 -1.97 -8.38 -24.27
CA HIS A 308 -1.45 -7.40 -25.23
C HIS A 308 -0.18 -7.91 -25.93
N ARG A 309 0.71 -8.58 -25.19
CA ARG A 309 1.91 -9.18 -25.75
C ARG A 309 1.60 -10.30 -26.74
N ILE A 310 0.63 -11.16 -26.43
CA ILE A 310 0.13 -12.19 -27.36
C ILE A 310 -0.48 -11.54 -28.61
N LYS A 311 -1.24 -10.45 -28.45
CA LYS A 311 -1.83 -9.72 -29.60
C LYS A 311 -0.76 -9.15 -30.55
N GLN A 312 0.41 -8.77 -30.05
CA GLN A 312 1.51 -8.23 -30.85
C GLN A 312 2.43 -9.31 -31.46
N SER A 313 2.22 -10.58 -31.13
CA SER A 313 3.08 -11.69 -31.57
C SER A 313 2.44 -12.52 -32.69
N PRO A 314 3.18 -13.45 -33.32
CA PRO A 314 2.61 -14.40 -34.27
C PRO A 314 1.53 -15.29 -33.64
N VAL A 315 1.55 -15.44 -32.31
CA VAL A 315 0.57 -16.21 -31.54
C VAL A 315 -0.71 -15.38 -31.41
N THR A 316 -1.51 -15.33 -32.48
CA THR A 316 -2.77 -14.56 -32.46
C THR A 316 -3.67 -14.95 -31.25
N PRO A 317 -4.47 -14.01 -30.68
CA PRO A 317 -5.36 -14.32 -29.55
C PRO A 317 -6.41 -15.40 -29.84
N ALA A 318 -6.66 -15.71 -31.12
CA ALA A 318 -7.51 -16.82 -31.53
C ALA A 318 -6.96 -18.17 -31.02
N LEU A 319 -5.64 -18.30 -30.88
CA LEU A 319 -4.99 -19.51 -30.38
C LEU A 319 -5.26 -19.77 -28.90
N SER A 320 -5.51 -18.76 -28.07
CA SER A 320 -5.85 -18.98 -26.66
C SER A 320 -7.38 -18.93 -26.39
N SER A 321 -8.17 -18.79 -27.45
CA SER A 321 -9.63 -18.59 -27.38
C SER A 321 -10.40 -19.82 -26.85
N ALA A 322 -11.57 -19.56 -26.26
CA ALA A 322 -12.45 -20.63 -25.77
C ALA A 322 -12.95 -21.58 -26.89
N PRO A 323 -13.33 -21.11 -28.10
CA PRO A 323 -13.72 -22.00 -29.19
C PRO A 323 -12.62 -23.00 -29.58
N LEU A 324 -11.38 -22.53 -29.78
CA LEU A 324 -10.27 -23.41 -30.16
C LEU A 324 -9.98 -24.44 -29.06
N ARG A 325 -10.02 -24.03 -27.78
CA ARG A 325 -9.86 -24.94 -26.65
C ARG A 325 -10.90 -26.06 -26.63
N ARG A 326 -12.15 -25.76 -27.01
CA ARG A 326 -13.22 -26.75 -27.13
C ARG A 326 -12.96 -27.72 -28.29
N MET A 327 -12.43 -27.23 -29.40
CA MET A 327 -12.07 -28.04 -30.58
C MET A 327 -10.89 -28.97 -30.30
N LEU A 328 -9.87 -28.49 -29.57
CA LEU A 328 -8.65 -29.22 -29.20
C LEU A 328 -8.75 -30.01 -27.88
N ARG A 329 -9.96 -30.16 -27.32
CA ARG A 329 -10.15 -30.88 -26.06
C ARG A 329 -9.67 -32.34 -26.16
N PRO A 330 -9.05 -32.89 -25.09
CA PRO A 330 -8.73 -34.31 -24.99
C PRO A 330 -9.93 -35.18 -25.41
N ASN A 331 -9.71 -36.15 -26.30
CA ASN A 331 -10.74 -37.07 -26.84
C ASN A 331 -11.83 -36.43 -27.72
N GLY A 332 -11.66 -35.18 -28.15
CA GLY A 332 -12.57 -34.53 -29.09
C GLY A 332 -12.53 -35.16 -30.49
N ARG A 333 -13.64 -35.07 -31.25
CA ARG A 333 -13.74 -35.62 -32.61
C ARG A 333 -12.66 -35.04 -33.55
N LEU A 334 -12.42 -33.73 -33.47
CA LEU A 334 -11.38 -33.08 -34.28
C LEU A 334 -9.98 -33.56 -33.89
N GLN A 335 -9.66 -33.62 -32.59
CA GLN A 335 -8.37 -34.14 -32.14
C GLN A 335 -8.12 -35.59 -32.60
N LYS A 336 -9.16 -36.43 -32.64
CA LYS A 336 -9.06 -37.82 -33.15
C LYS A 336 -8.89 -37.90 -34.67
N LEU A 337 -9.36 -36.89 -35.42
CA LEU A 337 -9.25 -36.82 -36.87
C LEU A 337 -7.99 -36.09 -37.33
N SER A 338 -7.40 -35.27 -36.47
CA SER A 338 -6.13 -34.59 -36.71
C SER A 338 -4.95 -35.54 -36.60
N SER A 339 -3.94 -35.35 -37.44
CA SER A 339 -2.66 -36.09 -37.42
C SER A 339 -1.74 -35.60 -36.29
N PHE A 340 -2.22 -35.57 -35.05
CA PHE A 340 -1.39 -35.30 -33.89
C PHE A 340 -0.63 -36.57 -33.49
N ASP A 341 0.67 -36.45 -33.24
CA ASP A 341 1.57 -37.53 -32.81
C ASP A 341 2.36 -37.08 -31.56
N GLU A 342 3.42 -37.81 -31.18
CA GLU A 342 4.26 -37.46 -30.03
C GLU A 342 5.04 -36.14 -30.21
N ARG A 343 5.28 -35.71 -31.46
CA ARG A 343 6.04 -34.49 -31.80
C ARG A 343 5.12 -33.31 -32.13
N ILE A 344 3.92 -33.57 -32.60
CA ILE A 344 2.91 -32.61 -33.05
C ILE A 344 1.66 -32.84 -32.20
N HIS A 345 1.43 -32.00 -31.21
CA HIS A 345 0.29 -32.15 -30.31
C HIS A 345 -0.28 -30.80 -29.88
N ALA A 346 -1.52 -30.77 -29.38
CA ALA A 346 -2.19 -29.52 -29.03
C ALA A 346 -1.39 -28.63 -28.05
N ASN A 347 -0.54 -29.23 -27.20
CA ASN A 347 0.24 -28.54 -26.17
C ASN A 347 1.57 -27.93 -26.68
N ASN A 348 1.91 -28.04 -27.96
CA ASN A 348 3.01 -27.28 -28.57
C ASN A 348 2.55 -26.40 -29.76
N LEU A 349 1.24 -26.25 -29.95
CA LEU A 349 0.69 -25.50 -31.08
C LEU A 349 1.04 -24.01 -31.00
N ILE A 350 1.03 -23.41 -29.79
CA ILE A 350 1.36 -22.00 -29.61
C ILE A 350 2.82 -21.76 -29.95
N THR A 351 3.71 -22.61 -29.43
CA THR A 351 5.15 -22.54 -29.71
C THR A 351 5.42 -22.72 -31.21
N ARG A 352 4.78 -23.69 -31.87
CA ARG A 352 4.97 -23.93 -33.31
C ARG A 352 4.47 -22.79 -34.20
N VAL A 353 3.38 -22.12 -33.82
CA VAL A 353 2.92 -20.92 -34.55
C VAL A 353 3.86 -19.75 -34.29
N ASN A 354 4.35 -19.60 -33.05
CA ASN A 354 5.34 -18.58 -32.69
C ASN A 354 6.64 -18.71 -33.49
N ASP A 355 7.08 -19.95 -33.72
CA ASP A 355 8.31 -20.28 -34.46
C ASP A 355 8.10 -20.26 -35.99
N GLY A 356 6.89 -19.97 -36.47
CA GLY A 356 6.57 -19.91 -37.90
C GLY A 356 6.47 -21.27 -38.60
N VAL A 357 6.54 -22.39 -37.86
CA VAL A 357 6.41 -23.76 -38.39
C VAL A 357 5.00 -24.04 -38.88
N VAL A 358 3.99 -23.41 -38.27
CA VAL A 358 2.58 -23.56 -38.63
C VAL A 358 2.00 -22.18 -38.91
N THR A 359 1.49 -21.98 -40.13
CA THR A 359 0.79 -20.76 -40.52
C THR A 359 -0.71 -21.03 -40.69
N ALA A 360 -1.54 -20.04 -40.36
CA ALA A 360 -2.99 -20.15 -40.52
C ALA A 360 -3.43 -20.08 -41.99
N ALA A 361 -2.62 -19.44 -42.84
CA ALA A 361 -2.83 -19.34 -44.27
C ALA A 361 -1.59 -19.82 -45.03
N PRO A 362 -1.76 -20.60 -46.12
CA PRO A 362 -0.68 -20.86 -47.05
C PRO A 362 -0.27 -19.53 -47.73
N PRO A 363 0.98 -19.41 -48.20
CA PRO A 363 1.40 -18.25 -48.96
C PRO A 363 0.52 -18.10 -50.22
N HIS A 364 0.18 -16.86 -50.57
CA HIS A 364 -0.55 -16.58 -51.79
C HIS A 364 0.38 -16.83 -52.98
N VAL A 365 0.04 -17.79 -53.84
CA VAL A 365 0.79 -18.11 -55.06
C VAL A 365 -0.10 -17.80 -56.25
N ILE A 366 0.43 -17.06 -57.24
CA ILE A 366 -0.28 -16.80 -58.48
C ILE A 366 -0.40 -18.13 -59.25
N PRO A 367 -1.61 -18.55 -59.65
CA PRO A 367 -1.78 -19.76 -60.46
C PRO A 367 -1.01 -19.68 -61.79
N ALA A 368 -0.29 -20.75 -62.14
CA ALA A 368 0.56 -20.79 -63.34
C ALA A 368 -0.19 -20.63 -64.69
N THR A 369 -1.52 -20.65 -64.69
CA THR A 369 -2.36 -20.52 -65.89
C THR A 369 -2.82 -19.08 -66.16
N LEU A 370 -2.58 -18.15 -65.22
CA LEU A 370 -2.94 -16.75 -65.39
C LEU A 370 -1.71 -15.97 -65.89
N PRO A 371 -1.82 -15.23 -67.01
CA PRO A 371 -0.71 -14.40 -67.48
C PRO A 371 -0.45 -13.27 -66.48
N SER A 372 0.73 -13.27 -65.88
CA SER A 372 1.17 -12.19 -64.99
C SER A 372 1.91 -11.09 -65.77
N LEU A 373 2.00 -9.89 -65.19
CA LEU A 373 2.80 -8.80 -65.75
C LEU A 373 4.29 -9.16 -65.83
N ASP A 374 4.76 -10.03 -64.93
CA ASP A 374 6.10 -10.57 -64.93
C ASP A 374 6.31 -11.57 -66.08
N ASP A 375 5.31 -12.37 -66.44
CA ASP A 375 5.35 -13.25 -67.62
C ASP A 375 5.39 -12.43 -68.92
N LEU A 376 4.61 -11.33 -69.00
CA LEU A 376 4.64 -10.41 -70.14
C LEU A 376 5.99 -9.68 -70.27
N SER A 377 6.60 -9.27 -69.15
CA SER A 377 7.95 -8.71 -69.15
C SER A 377 8.97 -9.71 -69.71
N GLN A 378 8.89 -10.98 -69.30
CA GLN A 378 9.76 -12.04 -69.82
C GLN A 378 9.55 -12.31 -71.31
N ASP A 379 8.31 -12.25 -71.81
CA ASP A 379 7.99 -12.45 -73.23
C ASP A 379 8.53 -11.33 -74.15
N VAL A 380 8.66 -10.11 -73.61
CA VAL A 380 9.16 -8.92 -74.33
C VAL A 380 10.69 -8.82 -74.32
N GLN A 381 11.39 -9.62 -73.50
CA GLN A 381 12.85 -9.65 -73.49
C GLN A 381 13.45 -10.19 -74.82
N PRO A 382 14.63 -9.71 -75.24
CA PRO A 382 15.25 -10.14 -76.49
C PRO A 382 15.61 -11.65 -76.47
N ARG A 383 14.86 -12.45 -77.24
CA ARG A 383 14.97 -13.93 -77.28
C ARG A 383 16.30 -14.47 -77.81
N ASP A 384 17.03 -13.67 -78.58
CA ASP A 384 18.29 -14.08 -79.23
C ASP A 384 19.54 -13.88 -78.35
N VAL A 385 19.37 -13.51 -77.06
CA VAL A 385 20.49 -13.23 -76.14
C VAL A 385 20.41 -14.11 -74.89
N PRO A 386 21.50 -14.80 -74.49
CA PRO A 386 21.53 -15.56 -73.25
C PRO A 386 21.24 -14.70 -72.01
N SER A 387 20.38 -15.18 -71.11
CA SER A 387 19.93 -14.47 -69.91
C SER A 387 21.08 -14.02 -68.99
N TRP A 388 22.11 -14.84 -68.83
CA TRP A 388 23.29 -14.49 -68.02
C TRP A 388 24.00 -13.22 -68.51
N LEU A 389 23.99 -12.95 -69.82
CA LEU A 389 24.63 -11.77 -70.40
C LEU A 389 23.79 -10.51 -70.11
N LEU A 390 22.47 -10.64 -70.14
CA LEU A 390 21.54 -9.58 -69.75
C LEU A 390 21.67 -9.27 -68.25
N ASP A 391 21.71 -10.29 -67.40
CA ASP A 391 21.92 -10.14 -65.95
C ASP A 391 23.27 -9.50 -65.62
N LEU A 392 24.33 -9.86 -66.36
CA LEU A 392 25.65 -9.26 -66.20
C LEU A 392 25.66 -7.77 -66.59
N LEU A 393 25.02 -7.42 -67.71
CA LEU A 393 24.91 -6.04 -68.19
C LEU A 393 24.04 -5.19 -67.26
N LYS A 394 22.96 -5.75 -66.68
CA LYS A 394 22.12 -5.09 -65.67
C LYS A 394 22.85 -4.89 -64.35
N ARG A 395 23.55 -5.91 -63.87
CA ARG A 395 24.31 -5.86 -62.61
C ARG A 395 25.47 -4.87 -62.66
N TYR A 396 26.08 -4.67 -63.84
CA TYR A 396 27.25 -3.80 -64.03
C TYR A 396 27.04 -2.82 -65.20
N PRO A 397 26.37 -1.67 -64.96
CA PRO A 397 26.03 -0.71 -66.02
C PRO A 397 27.24 0.03 -66.62
N PHE A 398 28.45 -0.15 -66.05
CA PHE A 398 29.69 0.43 -66.58
C PHE A 398 30.29 -0.37 -67.76
N ILE A 399 29.88 -1.63 -67.97
CA ILE A 399 30.46 -2.52 -69.00
C ILE A 399 30.42 -1.91 -70.41
N PRO A 400 29.32 -1.31 -70.90
CA PRO A 400 29.32 -0.70 -72.23
C PRO A 400 30.35 0.44 -72.36
N TYR A 401 30.52 1.24 -71.31
CA TYR A 401 31.48 2.36 -71.32
C TYR A 401 32.93 1.89 -71.34
N LEU A 402 33.21 0.67 -70.89
CA LEU A 402 34.53 0.05 -70.96
C LEU A 402 35.00 -0.12 -72.43
N PHE A 403 34.08 -0.37 -73.37
CA PHE A 403 34.40 -0.42 -74.79
C PHE A 403 34.82 0.96 -75.34
N LEU A 404 34.23 2.06 -74.86
CA LEU A 404 34.67 3.42 -75.22
C LEU A 404 36.05 3.75 -74.64
N VAL A 405 36.32 3.32 -73.41
CA VAL A 405 37.65 3.46 -72.79
C VAL A 405 38.70 2.67 -73.57
N LEU A 406 38.39 1.47 -74.05
CA LEU A 406 39.27 0.67 -74.92
C LEU A 406 39.55 1.37 -76.26
N ILE A 407 38.55 2.00 -76.89
CA ILE A 407 38.76 2.80 -78.11
C ILE A 407 39.69 3.98 -77.82
N PHE A 408 39.46 4.69 -76.70
CA PHE A 408 40.29 5.81 -76.30
C PHE A 408 41.74 5.40 -76.03
N LEU A 409 41.96 4.29 -75.34
CA LEU A 409 43.27 3.69 -75.12
C LEU A 409 43.95 3.29 -76.44
N LEU A 410 43.22 2.68 -77.36
CA LEU A 410 43.73 2.31 -78.69
C LEU A 410 44.25 3.56 -79.44
N VAL A 411 43.48 4.66 -79.41
CA VAL A 411 43.86 5.93 -80.04
C VAL A 411 45.08 6.56 -79.37
N ILE A 412 45.15 6.53 -78.04
CA ILE A 412 46.31 7.05 -77.29
C ILE A 412 47.58 6.25 -77.62
N VAL A 413 47.50 4.92 -77.63
CA VAL A 413 48.65 4.05 -77.92
C VAL A 413 49.19 4.32 -79.33
N LEU A 414 48.32 4.57 -80.31
CA LEU A 414 48.72 4.94 -81.68
C LEU A 414 49.32 6.34 -81.78
N ALA A 415 48.80 7.30 -81.01
CA ALA A 415 49.33 8.65 -80.97
C ALA A 415 50.74 8.71 -80.35
N ILE A 416 51.01 7.89 -79.33
CA ILE A 416 52.32 7.85 -78.65
C ILE A 416 53.36 7.08 -79.48
N SER A 417 52.97 6.02 -80.20
CA SER A 417 53.89 5.13 -80.92
C SER A 417 54.35 5.63 -82.30
N GLY A 418 53.81 6.76 -82.80
CA GLY A 418 54.21 7.31 -84.10
C GLY A 418 53.84 6.41 -85.29
N ALA A 419 52.74 5.66 -85.17
CA ALA A 419 52.37 4.60 -86.10
C ALA A 419 51.96 5.15 -87.49
N GLY A 420 52.42 4.49 -88.56
CA GLY A 420 52.11 4.86 -89.94
C GLY A 420 50.65 4.64 -90.33
N ALA A 421 50.23 5.16 -91.48
CA ALA A 421 48.83 5.17 -91.94
C ALA A 421 48.12 3.79 -91.93
N GLY A 422 48.86 2.69 -92.16
CA GLY A 422 48.30 1.34 -92.10
C GLY A 422 47.84 0.90 -90.70
N ALA A 423 48.53 1.33 -89.64
CA ALA A 423 48.15 1.04 -88.26
C ALA A 423 46.89 1.81 -87.85
N TRP A 424 46.75 3.06 -88.31
CA TRP A 424 45.53 3.84 -88.12
C TRP A 424 44.32 3.22 -88.82
N ALA A 425 44.50 2.61 -90.00
CA ALA A 425 43.41 1.90 -90.69
C ALA A 425 42.95 0.65 -89.93
N ALA A 426 43.89 -0.17 -89.41
CA ALA A 426 43.56 -1.34 -88.60
C ALA A 426 42.87 -0.94 -87.27
N ALA A 427 43.32 0.15 -86.66
CA ALA A 427 42.72 0.70 -85.46
C ALA A 427 41.33 1.30 -85.68
N ALA A 428 41.08 1.90 -86.84
CA ALA A 428 39.76 2.37 -87.21
C ALA A 428 38.77 1.21 -87.33
N LEU A 429 39.20 0.06 -87.88
CA LEU A 429 38.37 -1.15 -87.94
C LEU A 429 38.12 -1.75 -86.55
N ALA A 430 39.15 -1.88 -85.70
CA ALA A 430 38.99 -2.35 -84.33
C ALA A 430 38.11 -1.40 -83.50
N GLY A 431 38.29 -0.09 -83.68
CA GLY A 431 37.47 0.95 -83.06
C GLY A 431 36.02 0.90 -83.52
N ALA A 432 35.76 0.67 -84.82
CA ALA A 432 34.41 0.48 -85.34
C ALA A 432 33.75 -0.78 -84.76
N GLY A 433 34.50 -1.87 -84.58
CA GLY A 433 34.02 -3.10 -83.92
C GLY A 433 33.66 -2.87 -82.45
N LEU A 434 34.51 -2.18 -81.68
CA LEU A 434 34.22 -1.80 -80.29
C LEU A 434 33.04 -0.82 -80.17
N LEU A 435 32.90 0.10 -81.12
CA LEU A 435 31.78 1.04 -81.16
C LEU A 435 30.46 0.31 -81.48
N TRP A 436 30.51 -0.70 -82.36
CA TRP A 436 29.38 -1.57 -82.64
C TRP A 436 28.97 -2.36 -81.39
N LEU A 437 29.93 -2.94 -80.66
CA LEU A 437 29.70 -3.62 -79.37
C LEU A 437 29.12 -2.69 -78.29
N TYR A 438 29.60 -1.45 -78.20
CA TYR A 438 29.03 -0.44 -77.31
C TYR A 438 27.57 -0.16 -77.66
N ARG A 439 27.27 0.05 -78.96
CA ARG A 439 25.91 0.33 -79.44
C ARG A 439 24.97 -0.86 -79.23
N THR A 440 25.43 -2.09 -79.46
CA THR A 440 24.61 -3.29 -79.21
C THR A 440 24.40 -3.53 -77.73
N ALA A 441 25.42 -3.40 -76.87
CA ALA A 441 25.26 -3.54 -75.42
C ALA A 441 24.30 -2.49 -74.83
N ARG A 442 24.42 -1.21 -75.25
CA ARG A 442 23.47 -0.14 -74.90
C ARG A 442 22.05 -0.46 -75.37
N ARG A 443 21.92 -0.98 -76.59
CA ARG A 443 20.62 -1.38 -77.15
C ARG A 443 20.00 -2.53 -76.35
N LEU A 444 20.78 -3.51 -75.93
CA LEU A 444 20.29 -4.62 -75.12
C LEU A 444 19.83 -4.17 -73.74
N ILE A 445 20.62 -3.32 -73.06
CA ILE A 445 20.22 -2.74 -71.76
C ILE A 445 18.90 -1.97 -71.90
N THR A 446 18.81 -1.04 -72.85
CA THR A 446 17.59 -0.24 -73.07
C THR A 446 16.36 -1.09 -73.42
N LEU A 447 16.51 -2.17 -74.21
CA LEU A 447 15.41 -3.10 -74.50
C LEU A 447 14.96 -3.87 -73.25
N SER A 448 15.91 -4.28 -72.41
CA SER A 448 15.61 -4.99 -71.16
C SER A 448 15.02 -4.09 -70.07
N ASP A 449 15.46 -2.84 -69.95
CA ASP A 449 14.88 -1.85 -69.05
C ASP A 449 13.44 -1.50 -69.48
N GLN A 450 13.19 -1.45 -70.79
CA GLN A 450 11.86 -1.28 -71.36
C GLN A 450 10.96 -2.49 -71.06
N ALA A 451 11.46 -3.72 -71.17
CA ALA A 451 10.71 -4.91 -70.77
C ALA A 451 10.40 -4.91 -69.27
N ASP A 452 11.39 -4.58 -68.44
CA ASP A 452 11.25 -4.53 -66.99
C ASP A 452 10.26 -3.44 -66.54
N SER A 453 10.12 -2.33 -67.28
CA SER A 453 9.15 -1.26 -66.96
C SER A 453 7.67 -1.71 -66.92
N VAL A 454 7.38 -2.87 -67.52
CA VAL A 454 6.04 -3.49 -67.57
C VAL A 454 5.84 -4.51 -66.44
N SER A 455 6.93 -5.00 -65.82
CA SER A 455 6.88 -5.94 -64.68
C SER A 455 6.20 -5.30 -63.46
N GLU A 456 5.66 -6.13 -62.56
CA GLU A 456 4.91 -5.65 -61.40
C GLU A 456 5.76 -4.75 -60.50
N ASN A 457 7.04 -5.10 -60.32
CA ASN A 457 8.00 -4.32 -59.54
C ASN A 457 8.63 -3.15 -60.31
N GLY A 458 8.54 -3.15 -61.64
CA GLY A 458 9.14 -2.14 -62.52
C GLY A 458 8.24 -0.94 -62.83
N GLN A 459 6.98 -0.95 -62.37
CA GLN A 459 6.02 0.15 -62.50
C GLN A 459 6.38 1.34 -61.62
N THR A 460 7.43 2.08 -62.02
CA THR A 460 7.98 3.20 -61.26
C THR A 460 7.77 4.55 -61.97
N PRO A 461 7.62 5.67 -61.26
CA PRO A 461 7.54 7.00 -61.88
C PRO A 461 8.74 7.30 -62.80
N ALA A 462 9.93 6.82 -62.43
CA ALA A 462 11.15 6.96 -63.23
C ALA A 462 11.09 6.16 -64.54
N ALA A 463 10.41 5.02 -64.56
CA ALA A 463 10.21 4.22 -65.76
C ALA A 463 9.29 4.94 -66.77
N VAL A 464 8.30 5.70 -66.29
CA VAL A 464 7.45 6.55 -67.15
C VAL A 464 8.24 7.72 -67.74
N ASP A 465 9.12 8.34 -66.95
CA ASP A 465 10.00 9.42 -67.42
C ASP A 465 10.99 8.94 -68.50
N ALA A 466 11.37 7.66 -68.48
CA ALA A 466 12.26 7.04 -69.46
C ALA A 466 11.55 6.63 -70.78
N MET A 467 10.21 6.74 -70.87
CA MET A 467 9.46 6.36 -72.07
C MET A 467 9.73 7.32 -73.24
N PRO A 468 9.90 6.80 -74.48
CA PRO A 468 10.15 7.65 -75.64
C PRO A 468 9.00 8.62 -75.90
N PRO A 469 9.26 9.83 -76.42
CA PRO A 469 8.20 10.74 -76.84
C PRO A 469 7.42 10.15 -78.03
N SER A 470 6.12 10.41 -78.10
CA SER A 470 5.25 9.94 -79.19
C SER A 470 4.42 11.09 -79.77
N SER A 471 4.57 11.30 -81.08
CA SER A 471 3.94 12.42 -81.80
C SER A 471 2.55 12.09 -82.34
N ASP A 472 2.24 10.81 -82.53
CA ASP A 472 1.01 10.28 -83.14
C ASP A 472 0.13 9.49 -82.15
N PHE A 473 0.39 9.59 -80.84
CA PHE A 473 -0.38 8.89 -79.82
C PHE A 473 -1.83 9.37 -79.76
N VAL A 474 -2.78 8.45 -79.93
CA VAL A 474 -4.22 8.72 -79.85
C VAL A 474 -4.86 7.75 -78.86
N LEU A 475 -5.59 8.28 -77.88
CA LEU A 475 -6.40 7.46 -76.97
C LEU A 475 -7.70 7.05 -77.66
N THR A 476 -7.87 5.76 -77.94
CA THR A 476 -9.11 5.19 -78.45
C THR A 476 -10.00 4.76 -77.26
N PRO A 477 -11.19 5.35 -77.08
CA PRO A 477 -12.01 5.14 -75.88
C PRO A 477 -12.68 3.75 -75.78
N GLU A 478 -12.69 2.95 -76.85
CA GLU A 478 -13.28 1.60 -76.82
C GLU A 478 -12.40 0.60 -77.58
N LEU A 479 -11.66 -0.22 -76.84
CA LEU A 479 -11.05 -1.43 -77.37
C LEU A 479 -12.06 -2.59 -77.21
N ASN A 480 -13.09 -2.62 -78.04
CA ASN A 480 -14.04 -3.74 -78.01
C ASN A 480 -13.44 -4.93 -78.77
N VAL A 481 -12.92 -5.90 -78.03
CA VAL A 481 -12.22 -7.09 -78.55
C VAL A 481 -13.08 -7.89 -79.54
N LEU A 482 -14.40 -7.76 -79.46
CA LEU A 482 -15.37 -8.44 -80.34
C LEU A 482 -15.60 -7.72 -81.68
N THR A 483 -15.18 -6.46 -81.83
CA THR A 483 -15.34 -5.66 -83.07
C THR A 483 -14.01 -5.23 -83.69
N LEU A 484 -12.89 -5.78 -83.20
CA LEU A 484 -11.56 -5.55 -83.77
C LEU A 484 -11.49 -6.20 -85.16
N ASP A 485 -11.32 -5.39 -86.20
CA ASP A 485 -10.98 -5.87 -87.54
C ASP A 485 -9.56 -6.48 -87.49
N PRO A 486 -9.40 -7.81 -87.62
CA PRO A 486 -8.09 -8.44 -87.57
C PRO A 486 -7.19 -8.01 -88.74
N ALA A 487 -7.79 -7.45 -89.81
CA ALA A 487 -7.06 -6.96 -90.97
C ALA A 487 -6.43 -5.57 -90.76
N ASN A 488 -6.91 -4.78 -89.79
CA ASN A 488 -6.39 -3.44 -89.47
C ASN A 488 -6.33 -3.22 -87.95
N PRO A 489 -5.37 -3.87 -87.25
CA PRO A 489 -5.17 -3.60 -85.84
C PRO A 489 -4.75 -2.14 -85.61
N PRO A 490 -5.17 -1.51 -84.49
CA PRO A 490 -4.67 -0.19 -84.12
C PRO A 490 -3.14 -0.23 -84.07
N GLN A 491 -2.51 0.64 -84.87
CA GLN A 491 -1.06 0.66 -84.99
C GLN A 491 -0.46 1.27 -83.72
N PRO A 492 0.64 0.69 -83.19
CA PRO A 492 1.33 1.28 -82.06
C PRO A 492 1.87 2.67 -82.43
N ALA A 493 1.81 3.61 -81.48
CA ALA A 493 2.33 4.96 -81.67
C ALA A 493 3.83 4.91 -82.03
N THR A 494 4.25 5.76 -82.97
CA THR A 494 5.64 5.83 -83.40
C THR A 494 6.44 6.80 -82.52
N PRO A 495 7.70 6.47 -82.16
CA PRO A 495 8.56 7.39 -81.43
C PRO A 495 8.80 8.69 -82.23
N GLY A 496 8.47 9.83 -81.62
CA GLY A 496 8.62 11.17 -82.19
C GLY A 496 9.63 12.03 -81.43
N ALA A 497 9.94 13.22 -81.95
CA ALA A 497 10.86 14.16 -81.30
C ALA A 497 10.24 14.86 -80.06
N THR A 498 8.90 14.99 -80.03
CA THR A 498 8.14 15.62 -78.92
C THR A 498 6.83 14.86 -78.70
N ASP A 499 6.35 14.85 -77.46
CA ASP A 499 5.04 14.28 -77.12
C ASP A 499 3.91 15.19 -77.62
N ASN A 500 2.87 14.60 -78.21
CA ASN A 500 1.64 15.33 -78.48
C ASN A 500 0.84 15.57 -77.17
N ALA A 501 -0.20 16.40 -77.23
CA ALA A 501 -0.97 16.79 -76.03
C ALA A 501 -1.65 15.60 -75.32
N GLN A 502 -2.03 14.54 -76.05
CA GLN A 502 -2.64 13.34 -75.46
C GLN A 502 -1.60 12.44 -74.80
N SER A 503 -0.44 12.23 -75.43
CA SER A 503 0.70 11.49 -74.87
C SER A 503 1.18 12.12 -73.56
N SER A 504 1.37 13.44 -73.53
CA SER A 504 1.80 14.15 -72.32
C SER A 504 0.82 13.93 -71.16
N ARG A 505 -0.49 14.06 -71.40
CA ARG A 505 -1.52 13.81 -70.38
C ARG A 505 -1.54 12.35 -69.93
N PHE A 506 -1.39 11.41 -70.86
CA PHE A 506 -1.35 9.99 -70.54
C PHE A 506 -0.13 9.62 -69.69
N LYS A 507 1.06 10.12 -70.03
CA LYS A 507 2.28 9.92 -69.24
C LYS A 507 2.15 10.53 -67.84
N THR A 508 1.58 11.74 -67.71
CA THR A 508 1.30 12.32 -66.39
C THR A 508 0.35 11.43 -65.58
N ALA A 509 -0.78 10.98 -66.15
CA ALA A 509 -1.72 10.10 -65.47
C ALA A 509 -1.10 8.74 -65.09
N LEU A 510 -0.26 8.18 -65.96
CA LEU A 510 0.44 6.93 -65.71
C LEU A 510 1.47 7.09 -64.58
N LYS A 511 2.21 8.21 -64.56
CA LYS A 511 3.14 8.56 -63.50
C LYS A 511 2.44 8.70 -62.16
N ASP A 512 1.29 9.36 -62.13
CA ASP A 512 0.46 9.50 -60.91
C ASP A 512 -0.05 8.13 -60.45
N SER A 513 -0.50 7.27 -61.37
CA SER A 513 -0.94 5.91 -61.09
C SER A 513 0.19 5.05 -60.50
N TYR A 514 1.39 5.08 -61.09
CA TYR A 514 2.55 4.33 -60.58
C TYR A 514 3.02 4.87 -59.24
N THR A 515 2.94 6.19 -59.02
CA THR A 515 3.21 6.80 -57.71
C THR A 515 2.22 6.29 -56.66
N LEU A 516 0.93 6.22 -56.98
CA LEU A 516 -0.10 5.68 -56.10
C LEU A 516 0.15 4.19 -55.79
N LEU A 517 0.48 3.39 -56.81
CA LEU A 517 0.77 1.96 -56.64
C LEU A 517 2.00 1.73 -55.76
N GLN A 518 3.11 2.43 -56.02
CA GLN A 518 4.32 2.31 -55.20
C GLN A 518 4.10 2.72 -53.75
N ASN A 519 3.42 3.85 -53.53
CA ASN A 519 3.06 4.27 -52.18
C ASN A 519 2.13 3.26 -51.51
N GLY A 520 1.17 2.69 -52.26
CA GLY A 520 0.29 1.62 -51.79
C GLY A 520 1.04 0.35 -51.40
N LEU A 521 2.01 -0.08 -52.21
CA LEU A 521 2.88 -1.23 -51.92
C LEU A 521 3.75 -1.00 -50.69
N GLN A 522 4.33 0.19 -50.54
CA GLN A 522 5.12 0.56 -49.36
C GLN A 522 4.28 0.60 -48.09
N VAL A 523 3.08 1.17 -48.14
CA VAL A 523 2.14 1.21 -47.00
C VAL A 523 1.55 -0.17 -46.70
N GLY A 524 1.40 -1.02 -47.72
CA GLY A 524 0.88 -2.39 -47.61
C GLY A 524 1.85 -3.39 -46.98
N VAL A 525 3.11 -3.02 -46.73
CA VAL A 525 4.07 -3.87 -46.03
C VAL A 525 3.66 -4.05 -44.57
N ILE A 526 3.19 -5.24 -44.22
CA ILE A 526 2.88 -5.60 -42.84
C ILE A 526 4.22 -5.75 -42.07
N PRO A 527 4.44 -5.02 -40.97
CA PRO A 527 5.66 -5.16 -40.19
C PRO A 527 5.78 -6.59 -39.64
N PRO A 528 6.99 -7.18 -39.65
CA PRO A 528 7.19 -8.52 -39.13
C PRO A 528 6.86 -8.55 -37.63
N VAL A 529 5.97 -9.47 -37.24
CA VAL A 529 5.65 -9.72 -35.84
C VAL A 529 6.83 -10.37 -35.12
N ILE A 530 7.13 -9.92 -33.91
CA ILE A 530 8.25 -10.43 -33.11
C ILE A 530 7.78 -11.66 -32.30
N PRO A 531 8.44 -12.82 -32.42
CA PRO A 531 8.13 -14.00 -31.61
C PRO A 531 8.27 -13.73 -30.11
N VAL A 532 7.42 -14.36 -29.30
CA VAL A 532 7.43 -14.22 -27.85
C VAL A 532 8.08 -15.43 -27.17
N ASN A 533 8.74 -15.19 -26.03
CA ASN A 533 9.19 -16.28 -25.18
C ASN A 533 8.00 -16.87 -24.40
N VAL A 534 7.43 -17.95 -24.94
CA VAL A 534 6.26 -18.65 -24.39
C VAL A 534 6.51 -19.16 -22.97
N ALA A 535 7.71 -19.68 -22.69
CA ALA A 535 8.07 -20.22 -21.37
C ALA A 535 8.13 -19.13 -20.30
N GLN A 536 8.74 -17.98 -20.62
CA GLN A 536 8.78 -16.83 -19.73
C GLN A 536 7.39 -16.27 -19.47
N LEU A 537 6.57 -16.09 -20.51
CA LEU A 537 5.20 -15.60 -20.35
C LEU A 537 4.34 -16.52 -19.47
N ALA A 538 4.45 -17.83 -19.64
CA ALA A 538 3.75 -18.80 -18.82
C ALA A 538 4.19 -18.72 -17.35
N THR A 539 5.51 -18.64 -17.12
CA THR A 539 6.10 -18.53 -15.78
C THR A 539 5.65 -17.24 -15.08
N ASP A 540 5.79 -16.09 -15.74
CA ASP A 540 5.35 -14.78 -15.23
C ASP A 540 3.86 -14.79 -14.89
N THR A 541 3.05 -15.45 -15.71
CA THR A 541 1.61 -15.57 -15.49
C THR A 541 1.31 -16.37 -14.23
N LEU A 542 1.99 -17.51 -14.03
CA LEU A 542 1.79 -18.33 -12.83
C LEU A 542 2.24 -17.61 -11.56
N VAL A 543 3.42 -17.00 -11.56
CA VAL A 543 3.94 -16.24 -10.42
C VAL A 543 2.94 -15.17 -9.98
N ARG A 544 2.33 -14.46 -10.94
CA ARG A 544 1.33 -13.41 -10.65
C ARG A 544 -0.05 -13.94 -10.27
N LEU A 545 -0.36 -15.19 -10.56
CA LEU A 545 -1.59 -15.85 -10.13
C LEU A 545 -1.43 -16.61 -8.80
N ASN A 546 -0.26 -16.54 -8.16
CA ASN A 546 -0.01 -17.23 -6.91
C ASN A 546 -1.05 -16.85 -5.82
N PRO A 547 -1.91 -17.80 -5.38
CA PRO A 547 -2.98 -17.53 -4.42
C PRO A 547 -2.47 -17.08 -3.05
N ALA A 548 -1.22 -17.40 -2.70
CA ALA A 548 -0.61 -16.93 -1.45
C ALA A 548 -0.44 -15.41 -1.40
N VAL A 549 -0.43 -14.74 -2.56
CA VAL A 549 -0.26 -13.28 -2.69
C VAL A 549 -1.53 -12.61 -3.20
N THR A 550 -2.22 -13.22 -4.17
CA THR A 550 -3.38 -12.59 -4.83
C THR A 550 -4.61 -12.51 -3.93
N ILE A 551 -4.88 -13.55 -3.12
CA ILE A 551 -6.05 -13.58 -2.22
C ILE A 551 -5.91 -12.57 -1.08
N PRO A 552 -4.77 -12.49 -0.35
CA PRO A 552 -4.57 -11.45 0.65
C PRO A 552 -4.74 -10.04 0.08
N LYS A 553 -4.08 -9.72 -1.04
CA LYS A 553 -4.18 -8.39 -1.68
C LYS A 553 -5.63 -8.04 -2.05
N TRP A 554 -6.32 -8.95 -2.73
CA TRP A 554 -7.71 -8.72 -3.14
C TRP A 554 -8.67 -8.55 -1.97
N THR A 555 -8.42 -9.24 -0.85
CA THR A 555 -9.27 -9.13 0.34
C THR A 555 -9.00 -7.81 1.05
N LEU A 556 -7.73 -7.44 1.27
CA LEU A 556 -7.36 -6.19 1.93
C LEU A 556 -7.83 -4.96 1.14
N ASP A 557 -7.77 -4.99 -0.20
CA ASP A 557 -8.28 -3.91 -1.07
C ASP A 557 -9.80 -3.70 -0.94
N LYS A 558 -10.55 -4.66 -0.38
CA LYS A 558 -12.01 -4.61 -0.25
C LYS A 558 -12.50 -4.20 1.13
N ILE A 559 -11.66 -4.34 2.15
CA ILE A 559 -12.03 -4.06 3.53
C ILE A 559 -11.65 -2.61 3.82
N LEU A 560 -12.61 -1.83 4.33
CA LEU A 560 -12.35 -0.52 4.89
C LEU A 560 -12.00 -0.71 6.37
N LEU A 561 -10.75 -0.43 6.74
CA LEU A 561 -10.30 -0.42 8.12
C LEU A 561 -9.72 0.96 8.45
N PRO A 562 -9.96 1.47 9.68
CA PRO A 562 -9.25 2.64 10.20
C PRO A 562 -7.72 2.50 10.06
N ALA A 563 -7.03 3.61 9.78
CA ALA A 563 -5.60 3.60 9.51
C ALA A 563 -4.75 3.03 10.66
N HIS A 564 -5.17 3.23 11.91
CA HIS A 564 -4.48 2.69 13.09
C HIS A 564 -4.54 1.15 13.14
N ILE A 565 -5.67 0.53 12.72
CA ILE A 565 -5.82 -0.92 12.64
C ILE A 565 -5.01 -1.51 11.48
N LEU A 566 -4.97 -0.83 10.34
CA LEU A 566 -4.16 -1.27 9.19
C LEU A 566 -2.66 -1.37 9.56
N ASN A 567 -2.17 -0.45 10.38
CA ASN A 567 -0.78 -0.48 10.86
C ASN A 567 -0.51 -1.69 11.78
N LEU A 568 -1.51 -2.19 12.50
CA LEU A 568 -1.38 -3.34 13.41
C LEU A 568 -1.36 -4.69 12.66
N ILE A 569 -2.09 -4.80 11.54
CA ILE A 569 -2.10 -6.01 10.70
C ILE A 569 -0.73 -6.25 10.04
N GLY A 570 -0.01 -5.16 9.73
CA GLY A 570 1.32 -5.22 9.11
C GLY A 570 1.33 -5.97 7.77
N GLU A 571 2.45 -6.63 7.45
CA GLU A 571 2.60 -7.41 6.20
C GLU A 571 1.97 -8.81 6.27
N LYS A 572 1.44 -9.22 7.42
CA LYS A 572 0.90 -10.58 7.62
C LYS A 572 -0.62 -10.56 7.43
N PHE A 573 -1.13 -11.51 6.65
CA PHE A 573 -2.58 -11.66 6.43
C PHE A 573 -3.25 -12.36 7.61
N VAL A 574 -3.41 -11.63 8.71
CA VAL A 574 -4.04 -12.07 9.96
C VAL A 574 -5.31 -11.27 10.23
N GLU A 575 -6.12 -11.73 11.18
CA GLU A 575 -7.29 -10.99 11.65
C GLU A 575 -6.85 -9.64 12.24
N ALA A 576 -7.68 -8.63 12.03
CA ALA A 576 -7.53 -7.32 12.62
C ALA A 576 -7.81 -7.41 14.11
N MET A 577 -6.77 -7.30 14.92
CA MET A 577 -6.93 -7.11 16.36
C MET A 577 -7.10 -5.61 16.59
N ALA A 578 -8.27 -5.22 17.09
CA ALA A 578 -8.58 -3.85 17.44
C ALA A 578 -8.78 -3.79 18.95
N TYR A 579 -8.25 -2.76 19.58
CA TYR A 579 -8.57 -2.47 20.97
C TYR A 579 -9.39 -1.18 21.01
N PRO A 580 -10.40 -1.10 21.89
CA PRO A 580 -11.16 0.13 22.08
C PRO A 580 -10.27 1.19 22.74
N GLU A 581 -10.54 2.45 22.42
CA GLU A 581 -9.88 3.60 23.05
C GLU A 581 -10.90 4.40 23.86
N PHE A 582 -10.52 4.77 25.08
CA PHE A 582 -11.35 5.57 25.98
C PHE A 582 -10.67 6.89 26.34
N ASP A 583 -11.43 7.97 26.18
CA ASP A 583 -11.03 9.33 26.56
C ASP A 583 -11.57 9.72 27.96
N ILE A 584 -12.03 8.75 28.73
CA ILE A 584 -12.58 8.95 30.07
C ILE A 584 -11.42 9.27 31.03
N PRO A 585 -11.51 10.35 31.82
CA PRO A 585 -10.47 10.68 32.78
C PRO A 585 -10.57 9.75 34.00
N MET A 586 -9.60 8.85 34.13
CA MET A 586 -9.67 7.72 35.07
C MET A 586 -9.47 8.09 36.55
N TYR A 587 -9.15 9.34 36.87
CA TYR A 587 -9.18 9.79 38.27
C TYR A 587 -10.62 9.86 38.85
N LYS A 588 -11.65 10.11 38.02
CA LYS A 588 -13.05 10.26 38.50
C LYS A 588 -13.61 8.97 39.09
N PRO A 589 -13.55 7.81 38.39
CA PRO A 589 -14.02 6.55 38.96
C PRO A 589 -13.30 6.16 40.26
N LEU A 590 -12.03 6.55 40.42
CA LEU A 590 -11.27 6.32 41.65
C LEU A 590 -11.79 7.19 42.82
N ILE A 591 -12.05 8.48 42.56
CA ILE A 591 -12.64 9.41 43.54
C ILE A 591 -14.05 8.95 43.95
N ASP A 592 -14.87 8.57 42.98
CA ASP A 592 -16.25 8.12 43.21
C ASP A 592 -16.30 6.88 44.10
N LYS A 593 -15.26 6.03 44.02
CA LYS A 593 -15.10 4.88 44.93
C LYS A 593 -14.69 5.31 46.33
N SER A 594 -13.63 6.11 46.45
CA SER A 594 -13.19 6.66 47.74
C SER A 594 -12.15 7.76 47.55
N THR A 595 -12.42 8.93 48.14
CA THR A 595 -11.47 10.05 48.18
C THR A 595 -10.15 9.66 48.84
N GLU A 596 -10.17 8.76 49.83
CA GLU A 596 -8.97 8.27 50.53
C GLU A 596 -8.06 7.38 49.66
N LEU A 597 -8.59 6.79 48.57
CA LEU A 597 -7.77 6.03 47.62
C LEU A 597 -7.06 6.95 46.62
N PHE A 598 -7.66 8.11 46.33
CA PHE A 598 -7.09 9.11 45.43
C PHE A 598 -6.04 9.97 46.13
N VAL A 599 -6.41 10.62 47.25
CA VAL A 599 -5.49 11.36 48.12
C VAL A 599 -5.75 10.95 49.56
N PRO A 600 -4.95 10.01 50.11
CA PRO A 600 -5.08 9.63 51.50
C PRO A 600 -4.84 10.82 52.43
N ASN A 601 -5.47 10.81 53.60
CA ASN A 601 -5.21 11.80 54.65
C ASN A 601 -5.53 13.25 54.19
N LEU A 602 -6.51 13.42 53.30
CA LEU A 602 -6.92 14.74 52.79
C LEU A 602 -7.48 15.65 53.90
N ASN A 603 -8.02 15.05 54.96
CA ASN A 603 -8.55 15.72 56.15
C ASN A 603 -7.51 16.55 56.94
N PHE A 604 -6.21 16.37 56.71
CA PHE A 604 -5.17 17.21 57.31
C PHE A 604 -4.99 18.56 56.61
N ILE A 605 -5.61 18.76 55.44
CA ILE A 605 -5.69 20.07 54.80
C ILE A 605 -6.73 20.90 55.57
N GLY A 606 -6.30 22.04 56.10
CA GLY A 606 -7.18 22.93 56.86
C GLY A 606 -8.27 23.55 55.99
N GLN A 607 -9.40 23.90 56.59
CA GLN A 607 -10.39 24.72 55.90
C GLN A 607 -9.82 26.11 55.58
N ASN A 608 -10.22 26.68 54.44
CA ASN A 608 -9.78 28.00 53.97
C ASN A 608 -8.27 28.08 53.76
N THR A 609 -7.66 27.02 53.22
CA THR A 609 -6.22 27.01 52.93
C THR A 609 -5.97 26.68 51.48
N ILE A 610 -4.97 27.32 50.89
CA ILE A 610 -4.47 26.99 49.56
C ILE A 610 -3.11 26.31 49.69
N THR A 611 -2.96 25.13 49.08
CA THR A 611 -1.71 24.35 49.12
C THR A 611 -1.38 23.76 47.76
N LEU A 612 -0.11 23.40 47.57
CA LEU A 612 0.36 22.66 46.41
C LEU A 612 0.57 21.20 46.81
N LEU A 613 0.16 20.27 45.94
CA LEU A 613 0.50 18.86 46.01
C LEU A 613 1.27 18.47 44.75
N LYS A 614 2.15 17.49 44.86
CA LYS A 614 2.94 16.92 43.75
C LYS A 614 2.24 15.69 43.18
N THR A 615 2.24 15.55 41.86
CA THR A 615 1.75 14.34 41.18
C THR A 615 2.66 13.14 41.49
N ASN A 616 2.05 12.00 41.81
CA ASN A 616 2.76 10.74 42.04
C ASN A 616 2.71 9.86 40.78
N GLN A 617 3.66 10.08 39.87
CA GLN A 617 3.69 9.38 38.59
C GLN A 617 3.76 7.84 38.72
N PRO A 618 4.57 7.25 39.61
CA PRO A 618 4.56 5.79 39.84
C PRO A 618 3.19 5.22 40.24
N PHE A 619 2.41 5.97 41.03
CA PHE A 619 1.04 5.57 41.39
C PHE A 619 0.13 5.59 40.16
N ILE A 620 0.17 6.67 39.38
CA ILE A 620 -0.66 6.82 38.17
C ILE A 620 -0.33 5.70 37.19
N GLU A 621 0.95 5.47 36.89
CA GLU A 621 1.38 4.38 36.01
C GLU A 621 0.88 3.02 36.50
N SER A 622 1.02 2.73 37.79
CA SER A 622 0.58 1.46 38.38
C SER A 622 -0.93 1.27 38.29
N TYR A 623 -1.68 2.30 38.66
CA TYR A 623 -3.14 2.32 38.56
C TYR A 623 -3.61 2.10 37.13
N MET A 624 -3.01 2.80 36.16
CA MET A 624 -3.33 2.68 34.74
C MET A 624 -2.98 1.30 34.18
N VAL A 625 -1.84 0.71 34.56
CA VAL A 625 -1.49 -0.67 34.17
C VAL A 625 -2.51 -1.67 34.73
N GLY A 626 -2.97 -1.49 35.97
CA GLY A 626 -4.02 -2.30 36.58
C GLY A 626 -5.34 -2.26 35.82
N LEU A 627 -5.83 -1.05 35.51
CA LEU A 627 -7.02 -0.82 34.68
C LEU A 627 -6.92 -1.56 33.34
N ASN A 628 -5.82 -1.34 32.62
CA ASN A 628 -5.62 -1.95 31.31
C ASN A 628 -5.47 -3.47 31.38
N HIS A 629 -4.85 -3.99 32.43
CA HIS A 629 -4.71 -5.43 32.63
C HIS A 629 -6.07 -6.11 32.84
N GLU A 630 -6.91 -5.58 33.72
CA GLU A 630 -8.21 -6.18 33.98
C GLU A 630 -9.15 -6.06 32.78
N PHE A 631 -9.16 -4.90 32.12
CA PHE A 631 -9.99 -4.75 30.94
C PHE A 631 -9.55 -5.65 29.78
N ALA A 632 -8.24 -5.91 29.62
CA ALA A 632 -7.75 -6.92 28.68
C ALA A 632 -8.23 -8.35 29.00
N ARG A 633 -8.45 -8.67 30.28
CA ARG A 633 -9.04 -9.95 30.71
C ARG A 633 -10.50 -10.03 30.32
N GLU A 634 -11.26 -8.99 30.63
CA GLU A 634 -12.68 -8.91 30.31
C GLU A 634 -12.93 -8.96 28.80
N LEU A 635 -12.16 -8.22 28.00
CA LEU A 635 -12.26 -8.28 26.54
C LEU A 635 -12.03 -9.70 26.02
N LEU A 636 -11.00 -10.40 26.51
CA LEU A 636 -10.76 -11.79 26.11
C LEU A 636 -11.90 -12.72 26.56
N TRP A 637 -12.38 -12.56 27.80
CA TRP A 637 -13.49 -13.35 28.34
C TRP A 637 -14.79 -13.17 27.54
N ARG A 638 -15.03 -11.97 27.03
CA ARG A 638 -16.19 -11.61 26.19
C ARG A 638 -15.99 -11.91 24.70
N GLU A 639 -14.92 -12.62 24.33
CA GLU A 639 -14.54 -12.94 22.94
C GLU A 639 -14.36 -11.72 22.03
N TYR A 640 -13.96 -10.57 22.59
CA TYR A 640 -13.62 -9.38 21.82
C TYR A 640 -12.32 -9.59 21.03
N PRO A 641 -12.19 -9.06 19.79
CA PRO A 641 -11.00 -9.27 18.96
C PRO A 641 -9.79 -8.44 19.44
N THR A 642 -9.16 -8.87 20.54
CA THR A 642 -7.98 -8.22 21.15
C THR A 642 -6.78 -9.15 21.24
N ASP A 643 -5.57 -8.59 21.14
CA ASP A 643 -4.31 -9.27 21.45
C ASP A 643 -3.87 -9.10 22.92
N GLN A 644 -4.69 -8.43 23.74
CA GLN A 644 -4.46 -8.08 25.14
C GLN A 644 -3.31 -7.11 25.40
N ARG A 645 -2.66 -6.58 24.36
CA ARG A 645 -1.53 -5.64 24.46
C ARG A 645 -1.94 -4.18 24.27
N GLY A 646 -3.20 -3.96 23.91
CA GLY A 646 -3.80 -2.63 23.80
C GLY A 646 -3.66 -1.80 25.09
N SER A 647 -3.65 -0.49 24.92
CA SER A 647 -3.70 0.49 26.01
C SER A 647 -5.00 1.27 25.89
N TYR A 648 -6.06 0.67 26.41
CA TYR A 648 -7.45 1.13 26.34
C TYR A 648 -7.67 2.44 27.10
N PHE A 649 -7.06 2.54 28.29
CA PHE A 649 -7.13 3.72 29.15
C PHE A 649 -5.75 4.35 29.22
N ARG A 650 -5.63 5.60 28.76
CA ARG A 650 -4.38 6.38 28.79
C ARG A 650 -4.54 7.78 29.39
N GLN A 651 -5.78 8.18 29.69
CA GLN A 651 -6.12 9.46 30.27
C GLN A 651 -6.43 9.28 31.76
N PHE A 652 -5.59 9.82 32.62
CA PHE A 652 -5.83 9.91 34.05
C PHE A 652 -6.53 11.23 34.41
N TRP A 653 -6.03 12.38 33.94
CA TRP A 653 -6.55 13.71 34.28
C TRP A 653 -7.63 14.22 33.30
N ASP A 654 -8.53 15.09 33.75
CA ASP A 654 -9.51 15.76 32.86
C ASP A 654 -8.84 16.83 32.00
N VAL A 655 -9.00 16.73 30.69
CA VAL A 655 -8.41 17.66 29.71
C VAL A 655 -9.44 18.57 29.04
N SER A 656 -10.71 18.51 29.44
CA SER A 656 -11.79 19.34 28.87
C SER A 656 -11.57 20.85 29.00
N GLY A 657 -10.75 21.28 29.98
CA GLY A 657 -10.38 22.67 30.19
C GLY A 657 -9.31 23.22 29.23
N PHE A 658 -8.62 22.37 28.46
CA PHE A 658 -7.57 22.80 27.54
C PHE A 658 -8.18 23.32 26.23
N LEU A 659 -8.34 24.65 26.14
CA LEU A 659 -8.81 25.32 24.94
C LEU A 659 -7.63 25.69 24.04
N SER A 660 -7.54 25.11 22.84
CA SER A 660 -6.61 25.55 21.79
C SER A 660 -7.32 26.40 20.73
N PRO A 661 -6.70 27.49 20.23
CA PRO A 661 -7.24 28.29 19.13
C PRO A 661 -7.13 27.62 17.75
N THR A 662 -6.36 26.55 17.60
CA THR A 662 -6.24 25.74 16.36
C THR A 662 -7.05 24.45 16.47
N GLU A 663 -7.62 23.99 15.34
CA GLU A 663 -8.55 22.86 15.21
C GLU A 663 -8.17 21.60 16.02
N ASP A 664 -9.21 20.91 16.51
CA ASP A 664 -9.19 19.64 17.23
C ASP A 664 -8.59 18.54 16.35
N SER A 665 -7.27 18.33 16.45
CA SER A 665 -6.55 17.31 15.70
C SER A 665 -6.31 16.07 16.57
N GLU A 666 -6.42 14.88 15.97
CA GLU A 666 -6.09 13.59 16.61
C GLU A 666 -4.71 13.60 17.28
N GLN A 667 -3.75 14.34 16.71
CA GLN A 667 -2.42 14.53 17.29
C GLN A 667 -2.47 15.22 18.65
N ARG A 668 -3.32 16.24 18.81
CA ARG A 668 -3.43 16.95 20.08
C ARG A 668 -4.13 16.12 21.17
N ARG A 669 -5.08 15.28 20.77
CA ARG A 669 -5.69 14.32 21.71
C ARG A 669 -4.66 13.33 22.23
N GLU A 670 -3.74 12.89 21.37
CA GLU A 670 -2.61 12.04 21.75
C GLU A 670 -1.64 12.78 22.68
N GLU A 671 -1.27 14.03 22.39
CA GLU A 671 -0.39 14.86 23.25
C GLU A 671 -0.92 15.06 24.68
N LEU A 672 -2.25 15.05 24.86
CA LEU A 672 -2.91 15.31 26.14
C LEU A 672 -3.06 14.06 27.03
N LYS A 673 -2.78 12.86 26.49
CA LYS A 673 -2.76 11.60 27.27
C LYS A 673 -1.69 11.67 28.35
N ASP A 674 -1.93 11.01 29.48
CA ASP A 674 -1.01 11.04 30.62
C ASP A 674 0.10 9.97 30.52
N ILE A 675 -0.20 8.84 29.85
CA ILE A 675 0.78 7.76 29.64
C ILE A 675 0.96 7.40 28.16
N PRO A 676 2.18 7.07 27.71
CA PRO A 676 2.40 6.49 26.40
C PRO A 676 1.82 5.07 26.35
N PRO A 677 1.61 4.49 25.16
CA PRO A 677 1.11 3.13 25.06
C PRO A 677 2.01 2.14 25.81
N ILE A 678 1.43 1.37 26.74
CA ILE A 678 2.16 0.54 27.71
C ILE A 678 3.02 -0.52 27.00
N HIS A 679 2.54 -1.04 25.86
CA HIS A 679 3.30 -2.00 25.05
C HIS A 679 4.60 -1.43 24.42
N ARG A 680 4.80 -0.10 24.48
CA ARG A 680 6.01 0.59 24.03
C ARG A 680 6.95 0.96 25.17
N TRP A 681 6.57 0.75 26.43
CA TRP A 681 7.42 1.03 27.57
C TRP A 681 8.68 0.19 27.51
N SER A 682 9.83 0.85 27.73
CA SER A 682 11.12 0.18 27.67
C SER A 682 11.20 -0.88 28.75
N ARG A 683 11.95 -1.94 28.50
CA ARG A 683 12.27 -2.95 29.52
C ARG A 683 13.43 -2.52 30.42
N PHE A 684 14.02 -1.37 30.11
CA PHE A 684 15.11 -0.75 30.83
C PHE A 684 14.69 0.50 31.61
N SER A 685 13.45 0.98 31.43
CA SER A 685 12.90 2.07 32.20
C SER A 685 12.35 1.59 33.55
N ARG A 686 12.27 2.55 34.47
CA ARG A 686 11.68 2.38 35.80
C ARG A 686 10.25 2.91 35.84
N LEU A 687 9.53 2.54 36.88
CA LEU A 687 8.20 3.07 37.14
C LEU A 687 8.30 4.57 37.47
N GLY A 688 7.44 5.39 36.88
CA GLY A 688 7.45 6.85 37.01
C GLY A 688 8.18 7.61 35.90
N GLU A 689 8.84 6.91 34.97
CA GLU A 689 9.56 7.53 33.83
C GLU A 689 8.70 7.65 32.56
N HIS A 690 7.41 7.27 32.61
CA HIS A 690 6.52 7.18 31.45
C HIS A 690 5.46 8.28 31.46
N ASP A 691 5.84 9.52 31.79
CA ASP A 691 4.99 10.67 31.56
C ASP A 691 4.94 10.99 30.05
N HIS A 692 3.75 11.01 29.47
CA HIS A 692 3.58 11.32 28.06
C HIS A 692 3.61 12.83 27.77
N ARG A 693 3.15 13.65 28.71
CA ARG A 693 3.03 15.11 28.53
C ARG A 693 4.39 15.80 28.49
N GLU A 694 5.37 15.22 29.17
CA GLU A 694 6.73 15.76 29.25
C GLU A 694 7.69 15.12 28.23
N GLN A 695 7.18 14.36 27.25
CA GLN A 695 8.05 13.73 26.24
C GLN A 695 8.84 14.78 25.44
N GLY A 696 10.15 14.83 25.72
CA GLY A 696 11.09 15.75 25.06
C GLY A 696 11.29 17.08 25.79
N LEU A 697 10.70 17.26 26.98
CA LEU A 697 10.93 18.38 27.88
C LEU A 697 11.83 17.94 29.05
N GLU A 698 12.33 18.89 29.84
CA GLU A 698 12.96 18.54 31.13
C GLU A 698 11.88 17.96 32.04
N ASN A 699 12.21 16.88 32.76
CA ASN A 699 11.29 16.17 33.65
C ASN A 699 10.98 17.09 34.85
N GLU A 700 9.89 17.83 34.79
CA GLU A 700 9.50 18.83 35.78
C GLU A 700 8.53 18.22 36.79
N GLU A 701 8.46 18.78 37.99
CA GLU A 701 7.49 18.29 38.97
C GLU A 701 6.11 18.87 38.64
N GLU A 702 5.17 18.02 38.22
CA GLU A 702 3.78 18.42 38.09
C GLU A 702 3.18 18.75 39.48
N LEU A 703 2.72 20.00 39.63
CA LEU A 703 2.09 20.51 40.85
C LEU A 703 0.61 20.76 40.63
N VAL A 704 -0.20 20.26 41.56
CA VAL A 704 -1.65 20.45 41.61
C VAL A 704 -1.99 21.42 42.74
N LEU A 705 -2.73 22.47 42.39
CA LEU A 705 -3.22 23.47 43.34
C LEU A 705 -4.51 22.97 44.00
N VAL A 706 -4.50 22.85 45.32
CA VAL A 706 -5.67 22.47 46.14
C VAL A 706 -6.15 23.70 46.91
N ILE A 707 -7.44 24.02 46.80
CA ILE A 707 -8.09 25.21 47.36
C ILE A 707 -9.26 24.80 48.26
#